data_AF-A0A7X0SGI6-F1
#
_entry.id   AF-A0A7X0SGI6-F1
#
_cell.length_a   1.000
_cell.length_b   1.000
_cell.length_c   1.000
_cell.angle_alpha   90.00
_cell.angle_beta   90.00
_cell.angle_gamma   90.00
#
_symmetry.space_group_name_H-M   'P 1'
#
loop_
_entity.id
_entity.type
_entity.pdbx_description
1 polymer ?
#
loop_
_entity_poly.entity_id
_entity_poly.type
_entity_poly.pdbx_seq_one_letter_code
_entity_poly.pdbx_strand_id
1 'polypeptide(L)'
;MRNLYRSSRLIRIGFRLLLVVIVLAVAIRLFSGKDSVIYASNVSASELLSFQDAGDELPYAKLMLNKQESELESPGAKPIPIDPTGYSSADPAAKLAAESGGDGGVLNWNNEKGWVEWTFEVANAGWYELHLDYKPLPGGDTSAVRGVQIDGRYPFLEAEHIELERHWKDAQYPYARNEIGMEIRPQQTEVVEWTDLAAADYSASSRPLLFRLEPGKHTLRLLGGREPLALRALSFQPQKPLPSYAEYAAAKPAETGEDDWFRKTEAENFQRKSALTIQTDHWSEPYISPDPKGRIVYNVLGGQRWQNPGEWVEWQVSVPADGWYEIDLKNYQNYRNGFKAYRTVEIDGQTPFRELLHYGFDFHKEFEITTMADPDGKPYRFYLTKGEHTIRMIADSSELQPVNLALQDTLQQIADFDRHVRLITGNYSKSSFDANIDSKRTWDMAKYDPNVATEVQSFITRLSDIRSYLNGLNGRDSDLSQAIKSSVSILSEMLADVNEIPNKINDISTIQSNIGTWMSTLTQQPLLFDYLVVRTPDAKTGFKAPTTLSRIPYAIKDFGRSFYMNYDSVQKDDPKALTIWVQRGRDYVDLLKEMVDQDFTPKTGIQVNINLMPNPNMLILGNAAGDVPDVALGVGEATPADYAMRSAVEDLSKYPGFDEVNKRFIPGVQRALTYNGGTYGLPEVENFQVMFYRSDIFENLGLKAPDTWNDVFDILPTLQENGMTMSIPKADFSTFFFENGAEAYSPDGLKATLTSEAGQKAFKMWTEMFTKYNLPIDIPAFFQHFRDGDIPIGIADFNTYVQLLVAAPEITGHWKIAPLPGIEQPDGQVARWSPQGLSAAMIMKKSDRKDEAWEFLKWWTSDEVQARYAKDIESFYGLEYRWNTANTGAMRTLNWPDDDLQAIREQARWAKNMPNVPGFYFLGREMDFAWNDTVFNNVPAEEALEDAETALQREMDSRQRDFGIGNGADLRVPQILQPFKWEEPGS
;
A
#
# COMPACT_ATOMS: atom_id res chain seq x y z
N MET A 1 -50.31 -41.78 -30.25
CA MET A 1 -49.21 -40.93 -29.74
C MET A 1 -48.92 -41.11 -28.24
N ARG A 2 -49.00 -42.33 -27.67
CA ARG A 2 -48.69 -42.59 -26.25
C ARG A 2 -47.43 -43.44 -26.02
N ASN A 3 -46.86 -44.04 -27.08
CA ASN A 3 -45.64 -44.86 -27.02
C ASN A 3 -44.34 -44.10 -27.36
N LEU A 4 -44.41 -42.90 -27.95
CA LEU A 4 -43.22 -42.06 -28.22
C LEU A 4 -42.74 -41.25 -27.00
N TYR A 5 -43.57 -41.10 -25.96
CA TYR A 5 -43.19 -40.34 -24.76
C TYR A 5 -42.47 -41.18 -23.68
N ARG A 6 -42.64 -42.51 -23.69
CA ARG A 6 -41.96 -43.41 -22.72
C ARG A 6 -40.49 -43.66 -23.07
N SER A 7 -40.11 -43.66 -24.35
CA SER A 7 -38.70 -43.85 -24.74
C SER A 7 -37.82 -42.63 -24.38
N SER A 8 -38.35 -41.41 -24.46
CA SER A 8 -37.60 -40.19 -24.11
C SER A 8 -37.23 -40.09 -22.62
N ARG A 9 -38.04 -40.70 -21.73
CA ARG A 9 -37.81 -40.67 -20.27
C ARG A 9 -36.70 -41.63 -19.86
N LEU A 10 -36.66 -42.83 -20.45
CA LEU A 10 -35.60 -43.81 -20.24
C LEU A 10 -34.26 -43.36 -20.82
N ILE A 11 -34.28 -42.70 -21.99
CA ILE A 11 -33.07 -42.11 -22.59
C ILE A 11 -32.54 -40.96 -21.73
N ARG A 12 -33.41 -40.08 -21.19
CA ARG A 12 -32.99 -39.00 -20.27
C ARG A 12 -32.47 -39.51 -18.92
N ILE A 13 -33.01 -40.61 -18.40
CA ILE A 13 -32.50 -41.24 -17.17
C ILE A 13 -31.14 -41.90 -17.44
N GLY A 14 -30.98 -42.58 -18.58
CA GLY A 14 -29.69 -43.13 -19.01
C GLY A 14 -28.63 -42.05 -19.22
N PHE A 15 -28.98 -40.92 -19.84
CA PHE A 15 -28.06 -39.79 -20.04
C PHE A 15 -27.66 -39.14 -18.72
N ARG A 16 -28.59 -39.00 -17.76
CA ARG A 16 -28.31 -38.46 -16.42
C ARG A 16 -27.46 -39.41 -15.58
N LEU A 17 -27.70 -40.72 -15.65
CA LEU A 17 -26.85 -41.72 -14.99
C LEU A 17 -25.45 -41.75 -15.62
N LEU A 18 -25.33 -41.63 -16.94
CA LEU A 18 -24.02 -41.51 -17.62
C LEU A 18 -23.29 -40.24 -17.19
N LEU A 19 -24.00 -39.11 -17.06
CA LEU A 19 -23.44 -37.84 -16.59
C LEU A 19 -22.98 -37.92 -15.13
N VAL A 20 -23.75 -38.59 -14.27
CA VAL A 20 -23.37 -38.87 -12.88
C VAL A 20 -22.17 -39.81 -12.81
N VAL A 21 -22.09 -40.83 -13.67
CA VAL A 21 -20.93 -41.74 -13.76
C VAL A 21 -19.71 -41.03 -14.33
N ILE A 22 -19.85 -40.12 -15.29
CA ILE A 22 -18.76 -39.29 -15.81
C ILE A 22 -18.29 -38.30 -14.74
N VAL A 23 -19.21 -37.65 -14.03
CA VAL A 23 -18.88 -36.75 -12.90
C VAL A 23 -18.23 -37.53 -11.76
N LEU A 24 -18.69 -38.74 -11.44
CA LEU A 24 -18.06 -39.63 -10.47
C LEU A 24 -16.71 -40.16 -10.96
N ALA A 25 -16.55 -40.46 -12.25
CA ALA A 25 -15.28 -40.91 -12.81
C ALA A 25 -14.26 -39.77 -12.88
N VAL A 26 -14.71 -38.53 -13.18
CA VAL A 26 -13.88 -37.32 -13.11
C VAL A 26 -13.54 -37.00 -11.65
N ALA A 27 -14.48 -37.13 -10.72
CA ALA A 27 -14.21 -36.99 -9.29
C ALA A 27 -13.24 -38.07 -8.80
N ILE A 28 -13.47 -39.34 -9.11
CA ILE A 28 -12.58 -40.47 -8.73
C ILE A 28 -11.20 -40.28 -9.36
N ARG A 29 -11.09 -39.79 -10.60
CA ARG A 29 -9.80 -39.51 -11.26
C ARG A 29 -9.10 -38.27 -10.67
N LEU A 30 -9.85 -37.28 -10.20
CA LEU A 30 -9.35 -36.16 -9.39
C LEU A 30 -8.92 -36.60 -7.98
N PHE A 31 -9.50 -37.68 -7.46
CA PHE A 31 -9.19 -38.23 -6.13
C PHE A 31 -8.15 -39.37 -6.15
N SER A 32 -7.85 -39.98 -7.30
CA SER A 32 -6.98 -41.17 -7.41
C SER A 32 -5.58 -40.88 -7.95
N GLY A 33 -5.13 -39.63 -7.94
CA GLY A 33 -3.78 -39.24 -8.35
C GLY A 33 -3.06 -38.48 -7.25
N LYS A 34 -2.65 -39.17 -6.18
CA LYS A 34 -1.60 -38.69 -5.29
C LYS A 34 -0.42 -39.66 -5.42
N ASP A 35 0.31 -39.52 -6.52
CA ASP A 35 1.72 -39.85 -6.44
C ASP A 35 2.35 -38.77 -5.54
N SER A 36 2.90 -39.18 -4.42
CA SER A 36 3.72 -38.31 -3.59
C SER A 36 5.00 -38.02 -4.38
N VAL A 37 5.00 -36.95 -5.16
CA VAL A 37 6.24 -36.37 -5.67
C VAL A 37 6.97 -35.86 -4.43
N ILE A 38 8.10 -36.48 -4.12
CA ILE A 38 9.00 -35.98 -3.08
C ILE A 38 9.71 -34.78 -3.70
N TYR A 39 9.33 -33.57 -3.29
CA TYR A 39 10.00 -32.32 -3.66
C TYR A 39 11.19 -32.13 -2.72
N ALA A 40 12.24 -32.95 -2.87
CA ALA A 40 13.53 -32.64 -2.26
C ALA A 40 14.24 -31.65 -3.19
N SER A 41 14.58 -30.46 -2.69
CA SER A 41 15.45 -29.54 -3.44
C SER A 41 16.87 -30.09 -3.43
N ASN A 42 17.50 -30.16 -4.61
CA ASN A 42 18.95 -30.40 -4.72
C ASN A 42 19.75 -29.08 -4.65
N VAL A 43 19.07 -27.94 -4.56
CA VAL A 43 19.66 -26.59 -4.50
C VAL A 43 19.62 -26.11 -3.06
N SER A 44 20.75 -25.63 -2.57
CA SER A 44 20.94 -25.02 -1.25
C SER A 44 20.78 -23.50 -1.31
N ALA A 45 20.53 -22.85 -0.16
CA ALA A 45 20.53 -21.38 -0.07
C ALA A 45 21.88 -20.78 -0.51
N SER A 46 22.98 -21.49 -0.25
CA SER A 46 24.32 -21.04 -0.66
C SER A 46 24.52 -21.01 -2.18
N GLU A 47 23.91 -21.95 -2.90
CA GLU A 47 23.95 -21.97 -4.37
C GLU A 47 23.08 -20.85 -4.95
N LEU A 48 21.90 -20.59 -4.38
CA LEU A 48 21.02 -19.47 -4.79
C LEU A 48 21.69 -18.10 -4.62
N LEU A 49 22.46 -17.93 -3.54
CA LEU A 49 23.09 -16.66 -3.18
C LEU A 49 24.49 -16.47 -3.78
N SER A 50 24.89 -17.29 -4.75
CA SER A 50 26.24 -17.28 -5.35
C SER A 50 26.52 -16.14 -6.34
N PHE A 51 25.64 -15.15 -6.45
CA PHE A 51 25.77 -14.00 -7.35
C PHE A 51 26.62 -12.85 -6.77
N GLN A 52 27.15 -11.98 -7.64
CA GLN A 52 27.92 -10.80 -7.26
C GLN A 52 27.03 -9.73 -6.63
N ASP A 53 27.50 -9.10 -5.57
CA ASP A 53 26.78 -8.05 -4.88
C ASP A 53 26.85 -6.71 -5.63
N ALA A 54 25.74 -5.98 -5.64
CA ALA A 54 25.60 -4.73 -6.38
C ALA A 54 26.13 -3.49 -5.62
N GLY A 55 26.54 -3.65 -4.37
CA GLY A 55 26.99 -2.56 -3.49
C GLY A 55 28.05 -2.99 -2.47
N ASP A 56 28.51 -2.04 -1.66
CA ASP A 56 29.55 -2.26 -0.64
C ASP A 56 29.02 -2.98 0.61
N GLU A 57 27.71 -2.88 0.90
CA GLU A 57 27.05 -3.59 2.01
C GLU A 57 26.39 -4.90 1.55
N LEU A 58 26.60 -5.97 2.31
CA LEU A 58 25.99 -7.28 2.06
C LEU A 58 24.61 -7.39 2.72
N PRO A 59 23.62 -8.03 2.06
CA PRO A 59 22.40 -8.47 2.75
C PRO A 59 22.73 -9.38 3.95
N TYR A 60 22.00 -9.25 5.05
CA TYR A 60 22.25 -10.01 6.29
C TYR A 60 22.25 -11.53 6.05
N ALA A 61 21.31 -12.02 5.23
CA ALA A 61 21.24 -13.44 4.87
C ALA A 61 22.53 -13.95 4.18
N LYS A 62 23.20 -13.11 3.36
CA LYS A 62 24.50 -13.44 2.77
C LYS A 62 25.63 -13.34 3.80
N LEU A 63 25.61 -12.31 4.64
CA LEU A 63 26.60 -12.14 5.71
C LEU A 63 26.65 -13.37 6.64
N MET A 64 25.48 -13.91 6.98
CA MET A 64 25.33 -15.06 7.89
C MET A 64 25.43 -16.42 7.20
N LEU A 65 25.56 -16.43 5.87
CA LEU A 65 25.64 -17.67 5.09
C LEU A 65 26.81 -18.54 5.54
N ASN A 66 26.54 -19.84 5.73
CA ASN A 66 27.50 -20.86 6.17
C ASN A 66 28.11 -20.67 7.58
N LYS A 67 27.66 -19.68 8.37
CA LYS A 67 28.08 -19.59 9.78
C LYS A 67 27.39 -20.67 10.61
N GLN A 68 28.16 -21.38 11.43
CA GLN A 68 27.58 -22.34 12.38
C GLN A 68 27.10 -21.62 13.64
N GLU A 69 26.07 -22.16 14.28
CA GLU A 69 25.51 -21.63 15.54
C GLU A 69 26.59 -21.38 16.62
N SER A 70 27.54 -22.31 16.75
CA SER A 70 28.66 -22.20 17.69
C SER A 70 29.64 -21.06 17.38
N GLU A 71 29.66 -20.54 16.15
CA GLU A 71 30.45 -19.38 15.74
C GLU A 71 29.73 -18.05 16.02
N LEU A 72 28.40 -18.10 16.17
CA LEU A 72 27.55 -16.97 16.51
C LEU A 72 27.44 -16.78 18.02
N GLU A 73 27.60 -17.86 18.78
CA GLU A 73 27.74 -17.79 20.23
C GLU A 73 29.01 -17.01 20.63
N SER A 74 28.85 -16.11 21.60
CA SER A 74 29.96 -15.37 22.21
C SER A 74 30.16 -15.79 23.67
N PRO A 75 30.62 -17.04 23.93
CA PRO A 75 30.67 -17.60 25.27
C PRO A 75 31.61 -16.80 26.18
N GLY A 76 31.07 -16.32 27.30
CA GLY A 76 31.81 -15.51 28.27
C GLY A 76 31.83 -14.00 27.96
N ALA A 77 31.27 -13.56 26.83
CA ALA A 77 31.00 -12.15 26.60
C ALA A 77 29.95 -11.63 27.61
N LYS A 78 30.08 -10.37 28.01
CA LYS A 78 29.17 -9.71 28.95
C LYS A 78 28.36 -8.65 28.19
N PRO A 79 27.13 -8.34 28.63
CA PRO A 79 26.39 -7.19 28.12
C PRO A 79 27.20 -5.90 28.21
N ILE A 80 27.13 -5.09 27.16
CA ILE A 80 27.79 -3.78 27.04
C ILE A 80 26.70 -2.72 27.12
N PRO A 81 26.42 -2.15 28.30
CA PRO A 81 25.41 -1.11 28.46
C PRO A 81 25.91 0.23 27.91
N ILE A 82 25.00 0.98 27.28
CA ILE A 82 25.22 2.32 26.74
C ILE A 82 24.14 3.22 27.34
N ASP A 83 24.55 4.31 28.00
CA ASP A 83 23.63 5.33 28.51
C ASP A 83 23.13 6.20 27.35
N PRO A 84 21.81 6.20 27.03
CA PRO A 84 21.28 7.00 25.93
C PRO A 84 21.58 8.50 26.08
N THR A 85 21.63 9.03 27.30
CA THR A 85 21.89 10.46 27.54
C THR A 85 23.38 10.83 27.45
N GLY A 86 24.27 9.83 27.49
CA GLY A 86 25.71 9.98 27.39
C GLY A 86 26.25 9.96 25.95
N TYR A 87 25.49 10.43 24.97
CA TYR A 87 25.92 10.45 23.56
C TYR A 87 27.17 11.32 23.37
N SER A 88 28.07 10.89 22.49
CA SER A 88 29.32 11.62 22.16
C SER A 88 29.12 12.73 21.13
N SER A 89 28.15 12.58 20.23
CA SER A 89 27.78 13.59 19.23
C SER A 89 26.35 13.37 18.75
N ALA A 90 25.71 14.41 18.25
CA ALA A 90 24.40 14.32 17.60
C ALA A 90 24.26 15.39 16.52
N ASP A 91 23.42 15.11 15.52
CA ASP A 91 22.98 16.08 14.53
C ASP A 91 22.10 17.16 15.19
N PRO A 92 22.35 18.46 14.97
CA PRO A 92 21.43 19.52 15.40
C PRO A 92 19.97 19.32 14.95
N ALA A 93 19.73 18.60 13.85
CA ALA A 93 18.39 18.29 13.38
C ALA A 93 17.61 17.29 14.26
N ALA A 94 18.28 16.54 15.15
CA ALA A 94 17.68 15.45 15.93
C ALA A 94 16.80 15.87 17.13
N LYS A 95 16.56 17.17 17.35
CA LYS A 95 15.65 17.73 18.39
C LYS A 95 15.61 16.92 19.71
N LEU A 96 16.78 16.72 20.32
CA LEU A 96 16.93 15.89 21.51
C LEU A 96 16.58 16.64 22.80
N ALA A 97 15.96 15.94 23.75
CA ALA A 97 15.78 16.40 25.13
C ALA A 97 16.12 15.28 26.10
N ALA A 98 17.01 15.55 27.05
CA ALA A 98 17.37 14.60 28.09
C ALA A 98 16.60 14.87 29.39
N GLU A 99 16.02 13.84 29.98
CA GLU A 99 15.34 13.88 31.27
C GLU A 99 16.10 13.04 32.30
N SER A 100 16.31 13.59 33.50
CA SER A 100 16.92 12.85 34.62
C SER A 100 15.83 12.12 35.41
N GLY A 101 15.75 10.80 35.26
CA GLY A 101 14.85 9.93 36.02
C GLY A 101 15.54 9.22 37.19
N GLY A 102 14.75 8.60 38.08
CA GLY A 102 15.25 7.81 39.22
C GLY A 102 15.94 6.50 38.84
N ASP A 103 15.67 5.98 37.63
CA ASP A 103 16.16 4.69 37.12
C ASP A 103 17.17 4.83 35.94
N GLY A 104 17.69 6.05 35.69
CA GLY A 104 18.57 6.36 34.55
C GLY A 104 18.12 7.61 33.77
N GLY A 105 18.97 8.07 32.85
CA GLY A 105 18.64 9.18 31.95
C GLY A 105 17.77 8.71 30.78
N VAL A 106 16.71 9.46 30.45
CA VAL A 106 15.89 9.22 29.26
C VAL A 106 16.27 10.23 28.19
N LEU A 107 16.51 9.74 26.96
CA LEU A 107 16.73 10.59 25.79
C LEU A 107 15.46 10.61 24.94
N ASN A 108 14.74 11.74 24.93
CA ASN A 108 13.62 11.98 24.03
C ASN A 108 14.16 12.51 22.69
N TRP A 109 13.90 11.78 21.61
CA TRP A 109 14.17 12.19 20.23
C TRP A 109 12.83 12.63 19.60
N ASN A 110 12.56 13.93 19.63
CA ASN A 110 11.22 14.49 19.40
C ASN A 110 10.86 14.67 17.91
N ASN A 111 11.62 14.04 17.01
CA ASN A 111 11.35 13.98 15.58
C ASN A 111 12.04 12.75 14.97
N GLU A 112 11.90 12.61 13.67
CA GLU A 112 12.42 11.52 12.84
C GLU A 112 13.76 11.86 12.16
N LYS A 113 14.26 13.09 12.29
CA LYS A 113 15.45 13.58 11.56
C LYS A 113 16.74 13.48 12.36
N GLY A 114 17.87 13.62 11.67
CA GLY A 114 19.21 13.71 12.26
C GLY A 114 19.77 12.35 12.69
N TRP A 115 20.79 12.35 13.54
CA TRP A 115 21.40 11.14 14.07
C TRP A 115 21.95 11.40 15.48
N VAL A 116 22.14 10.33 16.25
CA VAL A 116 22.76 10.37 17.58
C VAL A 116 23.83 9.29 17.65
N GLU A 117 24.98 9.63 18.20
CA GLU A 117 26.15 8.74 18.24
C GLU A 117 26.70 8.60 19.65
N TRP A 118 26.99 7.36 20.02
CA TRP A 118 27.59 6.96 21.28
C TRP A 118 28.94 6.29 21.03
N THR A 119 29.85 6.48 21.99
CA THR A 119 31.12 5.79 22.03
C THR A 119 31.08 4.72 23.12
N PHE A 120 31.56 3.52 22.82
CA PHE A 120 31.60 2.42 23.79
C PHE A 120 32.88 1.57 23.62
N GLU A 121 33.17 0.76 24.64
CA GLU A 121 34.35 -0.12 24.69
C GLU A 121 33.90 -1.58 24.71
N VAL A 122 34.54 -2.40 23.89
CA VAL A 122 34.28 -3.83 23.74
C VAL A 122 35.48 -4.60 24.29
N ALA A 123 35.23 -5.46 25.27
CA ALA A 123 36.29 -6.26 25.89
C ALA A 123 36.58 -7.56 25.13
N ASN A 124 35.54 -8.20 24.60
CA ASN A 124 35.64 -9.50 23.93
C ASN A 124 35.08 -9.40 22.52
N ALA A 125 35.85 -9.93 21.57
CA ALA A 125 35.36 -10.14 20.21
C ALA A 125 34.13 -11.05 20.25
N GLY A 126 33.08 -10.71 19.51
CA GLY A 126 31.89 -11.55 19.40
C GLY A 126 30.82 -10.99 18.48
N TRP A 127 29.76 -11.77 18.34
CA TRP A 127 28.47 -11.37 17.77
C TRP A 127 27.51 -11.01 18.90
N TYR A 128 26.86 -9.85 18.76
CA TYR A 128 25.99 -9.30 19.79
C TYR A 128 24.64 -8.88 19.18
N GLU A 129 23.59 -9.04 19.96
CA GLU A 129 22.26 -8.49 19.71
C GLU A 129 22.25 -7.05 20.22
N LEU A 130 21.75 -6.10 19.41
CA LEU A 130 21.53 -4.72 19.85
C LEU A 130 20.15 -4.59 20.47
N HIS A 131 20.09 -4.36 21.78
CA HIS A 131 18.85 -4.11 22.52
C HIS A 131 18.62 -2.62 22.70
N LEU A 132 17.38 -2.20 22.45
CA LEU A 132 16.87 -0.85 22.66
C LEU A 132 15.67 -0.94 23.61
N ASP A 133 15.78 -0.30 24.76
CA ASP A 133 14.66 -0.08 25.67
C ASP A 133 14.06 1.29 25.33
N TYR A 134 12.96 1.26 24.60
CA TYR A 134 12.37 2.42 23.96
C TYR A 134 10.90 2.61 24.31
N LYS A 135 10.38 3.79 24.01
CA LYS A 135 8.96 4.11 24.09
C LYS A 135 8.60 5.06 22.96
N PRO A 136 7.62 4.73 22.09
CA PRO A 136 7.13 5.66 21.08
C PRO A 136 6.65 6.97 21.71
N LEU A 137 6.92 8.09 21.04
CA LEU A 137 6.39 9.40 21.43
C LEU A 137 5.14 9.73 20.60
N PRO A 138 4.31 10.73 21.01
CA PRO A 138 3.20 11.19 20.20
C PRO A 138 3.65 11.51 18.77
N GLY A 139 2.99 10.90 17.79
CA GLY A 139 3.34 10.96 16.37
C GLY A 139 2.23 10.35 15.53
N GLY A 140 2.58 9.84 14.35
CA GLY A 140 1.66 9.06 13.53
C GLY A 140 1.46 7.65 14.06
N ASP A 141 0.72 6.84 13.31
CA ASP A 141 0.30 5.50 13.72
C ASP A 141 1.25 4.37 13.28
N THR A 142 2.33 4.74 12.61
CA THR A 142 3.35 3.79 12.16
C THR A 142 4.41 3.57 13.22
N SER A 143 5.13 2.45 13.15
CA SER A 143 6.29 2.19 14.00
C SER A 143 7.42 3.18 13.73
N ALA A 144 8.21 3.46 14.76
CA ALA A 144 9.41 4.25 14.59
C ALA A 144 10.49 3.43 13.86
N VAL A 145 11.35 4.11 13.11
CA VAL A 145 12.41 3.47 12.34
C VAL A 145 13.71 4.18 12.63
N ARG A 146 14.77 3.41 12.91
CA ARG A 146 16.14 3.93 13.06
C ARG A 146 17.11 3.12 12.22
N GLY A 147 18.00 3.82 11.52
CA GLY A 147 19.18 3.20 10.93
C GLY A 147 20.25 2.97 11.99
N VAL A 148 21.01 1.89 11.89
CA VAL A 148 22.04 1.48 12.86
C VAL A 148 23.39 1.37 12.16
N GLN A 149 24.30 2.29 12.48
CA GLN A 149 25.68 2.24 12.01
C GLN A 149 26.64 1.87 13.15
N ILE A 150 27.63 1.05 12.82
CA ILE A 150 28.79 0.76 13.66
C ILE A 150 30.01 1.34 12.97
N ASP A 151 30.79 2.15 13.69
CA ASP A 151 32.00 2.81 13.16
C ASP A 151 31.77 3.60 11.86
N GLY A 152 30.58 4.21 11.74
CA GLY A 152 30.18 5.06 10.62
C GLY A 152 29.74 4.34 9.35
N ARG A 153 29.46 3.02 9.42
CA ARG A 153 28.99 2.21 8.28
C ARG A 153 27.81 1.33 8.69
N TYR A 154 26.95 1.00 7.73
CA TYR A 154 25.94 -0.05 7.94
C TYR A 154 26.64 -1.41 7.90
N PRO A 155 26.47 -2.27 8.92
CA PRO A 155 27.11 -3.59 8.92
C PRO A 155 26.54 -4.55 7.86
N PHE A 156 25.29 -4.32 7.45
CA PHE A 156 24.51 -5.05 6.46
C PHE A 156 23.27 -4.21 6.08
N LEU A 157 22.62 -4.51 4.95
CA LEU A 157 21.52 -3.69 4.39
C LEU A 157 20.36 -3.49 5.37
N GLU A 158 19.93 -4.54 6.06
CA GLU A 158 18.79 -4.49 7.00
C GLU A 158 19.08 -3.57 8.21
N ALA A 159 20.34 -3.22 8.48
CA ALA A 159 20.68 -2.26 9.53
C ALA A 159 20.25 -0.83 9.18
N GLU A 160 19.95 -0.52 7.92
CA GLU A 160 19.41 0.79 7.52
C GLU A 160 18.01 1.05 8.07
N HIS A 161 17.26 -0.01 8.37
CA HIS A 161 15.84 0.06 8.75
C HIS A 161 15.52 -0.88 9.90
N ILE A 162 15.83 -0.47 11.14
CA ILE A 162 15.37 -1.18 12.33
C ILE A 162 14.03 -0.60 12.79
N GLU A 163 12.99 -1.43 12.74
CA GLU A 163 11.64 -1.08 13.17
C GLU A 163 11.51 -1.19 14.71
N LEU A 164 11.00 -0.12 15.31
CA LEU A 164 10.72 0.05 16.73
C LEU A 164 9.21 0.23 16.86
N GLU A 165 8.54 -0.91 16.99
CA GLU A 165 7.10 -1.09 16.86
C GLU A 165 6.25 -0.26 17.83
N ARG A 166 5.06 0.13 17.37
CA ARG A 166 3.99 0.60 18.25
C ARG A 166 3.08 -0.55 18.61
N HIS A 167 2.68 -0.63 19.88
CA HIS A 167 1.76 -1.67 20.32
C HIS A 167 0.33 -1.17 20.32
N TRP A 168 -0.61 -2.04 19.95
CA TRP A 168 -2.02 -1.72 19.84
C TRP A 168 -2.87 -2.77 20.55
N LYS A 169 -4.07 -2.35 20.96
CA LYS A 169 -5.13 -3.23 21.43
C LYS A 169 -6.50 -2.69 21.03
N ASP A 170 -7.49 -3.56 21.00
CA ASP A 170 -8.87 -3.12 20.83
C ASP A 170 -9.34 -2.39 22.11
N ALA A 171 -10.07 -1.28 21.93
CA ALA A 171 -10.54 -0.43 23.03
C ALA A 171 -11.49 -1.17 23.98
N GLN A 172 -12.15 -2.23 23.50
CA GLN A 172 -13.06 -3.05 24.27
C GLN A 172 -13.10 -4.49 23.75
N TYR A 173 -13.22 -5.45 24.68
CA TYR A 173 -13.65 -6.82 24.43
C TYR A 173 -14.43 -7.32 25.66
N PRO A 174 -15.58 -8.02 25.52
CA PRO A 174 -16.28 -8.36 24.28
C PRO A 174 -16.78 -7.13 23.50
N TYR A 175 -16.95 -7.28 22.18
CA TYR A 175 -17.35 -6.17 21.31
C TYR A 175 -18.80 -5.72 21.55
N ALA A 176 -19.02 -4.40 21.48
CA ALA A 176 -20.35 -3.81 21.57
C ALA A 176 -21.24 -4.29 20.41
N ARG A 177 -22.55 -4.29 20.62
CA ARG A 177 -23.53 -4.68 19.61
C ARG A 177 -24.53 -3.56 19.38
N ASN A 178 -24.95 -3.40 18.12
CA ASN A 178 -26.02 -2.47 17.77
C ASN A 178 -27.41 -3.05 18.09
N GLU A 179 -28.47 -2.29 17.80
CA GLU A 179 -29.86 -2.66 18.14
C GLU A 179 -30.34 -3.98 17.51
N ILE A 180 -29.75 -4.38 16.38
CA ILE A 180 -30.06 -5.66 15.70
C ILE A 180 -29.11 -6.81 16.08
N GLY A 181 -28.19 -6.54 17.02
CA GLY A 181 -27.30 -7.52 17.62
C GLY A 181 -26.05 -7.85 16.80
N MET A 182 -25.72 -7.05 15.79
CA MET A 182 -24.44 -7.12 15.07
C MET A 182 -23.35 -6.49 15.91
N GLU A 183 -22.15 -7.09 15.90
CA GLU A 183 -21.00 -6.51 16.57
C GLU A 183 -20.50 -5.27 15.83
N ILE A 184 -20.19 -4.25 16.61
CA ILE A 184 -19.56 -3.01 16.16
C ILE A 184 -18.06 -3.20 16.32
N ARG A 185 -17.31 -2.93 15.26
CA ARG A 185 -15.84 -3.06 15.29
C ARG A 185 -15.31 -2.14 16.39
N PRO A 186 -14.43 -2.62 17.28
CA PRO A 186 -13.86 -1.76 18.31
C PRO A 186 -12.91 -0.74 17.66
N GLN A 187 -12.89 0.48 18.20
CA GLN A 187 -11.75 1.36 17.97
C GLN A 187 -10.48 0.70 18.52
N GLN A 188 -9.33 1.03 17.92
CA GLN A 188 -8.03 0.58 18.40
C GLN A 188 -7.38 1.68 19.22
N THR A 189 -6.63 1.28 20.25
CA THR A 189 -5.92 2.19 21.14
C THR A 189 -4.46 1.78 21.23
N GLU A 190 -3.58 2.77 21.17
CA GLU A 190 -2.15 2.56 21.36
C GLU A 190 -1.85 2.16 22.82
N VAL A 191 -0.97 1.20 22.99
CA VAL A 191 -0.42 0.78 24.29
C VAL A 191 0.95 1.42 24.44
N VAL A 192 0.98 2.63 25.02
CA VAL A 192 2.21 3.38 25.23
C VAL A 192 2.92 2.90 26.50
N GLU A 193 3.96 2.11 26.34
CA GLU A 193 4.78 1.57 27.43
C GLU A 193 6.26 1.49 27.04
N TRP A 194 7.13 1.26 28.01
CA TRP A 194 8.54 0.97 27.73
C TRP A 194 8.69 -0.48 27.29
N THR A 195 9.37 -0.69 26.18
CA THR A 195 9.59 -1.99 25.55
C THR A 195 11.09 -2.21 25.33
N ASP A 196 11.61 -3.34 25.79
CA ASP A 196 12.93 -3.83 25.38
C ASP A 196 12.77 -4.62 24.08
N LEU A 197 13.44 -4.19 23.02
CA LEU A 197 13.46 -4.85 21.73
C LEU A 197 14.90 -5.11 21.31
N ALA A 198 15.19 -6.34 20.90
CA ALA A 198 16.42 -6.67 20.20
C ALA A 198 16.21 -6.39 18.70
N ALA A 199 17.09 -5.60 18.09
CA ALA A 199 16.99 -5.20 16.69
C ALA A 199 16.80 -6.43 15.79
N ALA A 200 15.70 -6.46 15.04
CA ALA A 200 15.27 -7.63 14.28
C ALA A 200 14.69 -7.21 12.93
N ASP A 201 14.78 -8.13 11.97
CA ASP A 201 14.09 -8.05 10.68
C ASP A 201 13.64 -9.47 10.32
N TYR A 202 12.35 -9.76 10.51
CA TYR A 202 11.75 -11.08 10.28
C TYR A 202 11.59 -11.44 8.79
N SER A 203 11.95 -10.52 7.89
CA SER A 203 12.15 -10.83 6.48
C SER A 203 13.54 -11.42 6.21
N ALA A 204 14.54 -11.11 7.04
CA ALA A 204 15.91 -11.59 6.90
C ALA A 204 16.30 -12.68 7.92
N SER A 205 15.73 -12.65 9.14
CA SER A 205 16.01 -13.62 10.21
C SER A 205 14.86 -13.72 11.23
N SER A 206 14.52 -14.93 11.67
CA SER A 206 13.63 -15.14 12.84
C SER A 206 14.23 -14.74 14.17
N ARG A 207 15.53 -14.46 14.20
CA ARG A 207 16.25 -14.08 15.40
C ARG A 207 16.67 -12.63 15.30
N PRO A 208 16.95 -11.98 16.43
CA PRO A 208 17.57 -10.66 16.41
C PRO A 208 18.84 -10.66 15.54
N LEU A 209 19.02 -9.55 14.84
CA LEU A 209 20.15 -9.31 13.96
C LEU A 209 21.43 -9.20 14.80
N LEU A 210 22.50 -9.83 14.32
CA LEU A 210 23.77 -9.90 15.03
C LEU A 210 24.79 -8.90 14.47
N PHE A 211 25.40 -8.15 15.39
CA PHE A 211 26.44 -7.17 15.12
C PHE A 211 27.80 -7.71 15.55
N ARG A 212 28.76 -7.79 14.62
CA ARG A 212 30.13 -8.21 14.94
C ARG A 212 30.89 -7.04 15.56
N LEU A 213 31.40 -7.25 16.78
CA LEU A 213 32.19 -6.26 17.51
C LEU A 213 33.56 -6.83 17.85
N GLU A 214 34.63 -6.07 17.60
CA GLU A 214 36.00 -6.46 17.95
C GLU A 214 36.46 -5.80 19.26
N PRO A 215 37.53 -6.26 19.92
CA PRO A 215 38.02 -5.62 21.13
C PRO A 215 38.54 -4.21 20.83
N GLY A 216 38.11 -3.23 21.62
CA GLY A 216 38.54 -1.84 21.50
C GLY A 216 37.38 -0.86 21.56
N LYS A 217 37.67 0.36 21.08
CA LYS A 217 36.75 1.49 21.10
C LYS A 217 35.95 1.55 19.80
N HIS A 218 34.64 1.62 19.92
CA HIS A 218 33.69 1.65 18.80
C HIS A 218 32.70 2.82 18.94
N THR A 219 32.03 3.14 17.84
CA THR A 219 30.88 4.06 17.83
C THR A 219 29.61 3.36 17.36
N LEU A 220 28.51 3.59 18.08
CA LEU A 220 27.15 3.25 17.67
C LEU A 220 26.48 4.54 17.24
N ARG A 221 25.99 4.62 16.00
CA ARG A 221 25.20 5.75 15.53
C ARG A 221 23.81 5.26 15.14
N LEU A 222 22.78 5.85 15.75
CA LEU A 222 21.41 5.70 15.32
C LEU A 222 21.05 6.87 14.41
N LEU A 223 20.55 6.59 13.22
CA LEU A 223 20.08 7.57 12.24
C LEU A 223 18.56 7.65 12.31
N GLY A 224 18.05 8.88 12.21
CA GLY A 224 16.63 9.16 12.12
C GLY A 224 16.06 8.60 10.81
N GLY A 225 14.84 8.08 10.87
CA GLY A 225 14.12 7.52 9.73
C GLY A 225 12.64 7.89 9.77
N ARG A 226 11.91 7.33 10.74
CA ARG A 226 10.45 7.55 10.89
C ARG A 226 10.07 7.65 12.37
N GLU A 227 9.09 8.52 12.67
CA GLU A 227 8.49 8.78 13.99
C GLU A 227 9.46 9.22 15.13
N PRO A 228 8.96 10.01 16.11
CA PRO A 228 9.68 10.31 17.34
C PRO A 228 9.63 9.16 18.36
N LEU A 229 10.67 9.04 19.18
CA LEU A 229 10.75 8.02 20.23
C LEU A 229 11.59 8.49 21.42
N ALA A 230 11.44 7.81 22.56
CA ALA A 230 12.29 7.95 23.73
C ALA A 230 13.13 6.69 23.94
N LEU A 231 14.39 6.86 24.36
CA LEU A 231 15.31 5.78 24.72
C LEU A 231 15.64 5.85 26.22
N ARG A 232 15.51 4.73 26.93
CA ARG A 232 15.86 4.57 28.35
C ARG A 232 17.13 3.77 28.55
N ALA A 233 17.38 2.77 27.71
CA ALA A 233 18.63 2.01 27.73
C ALA A 233 18.99 1.51 26.32
N LEU A 234 20.30 1.41 26.07
CA LEU A 234 20.86 0.75 24.89
C LEU A 234 21.87 -0.29 25.38
N SER A 235 21.94 -1.46 24.75
CA SER A 235 22.99 -2.43 25.10
C SER A 235 23.30 -3.40 23.97
N PHE A 236 24.56 -3.81 23.87
CA PHE A 236 24.93 -5.00 23.11
C PHE A 236 24.93 -6.21 24.05
N GLN A 237 24.14 -7.22 23.75
CA GLN A 237 24.02 -8.43 24.56
C GLN A 237 24.51 -9.65 23.76
N PRO A 238 25.22 -10.60 24.38
CA PRO A 238 25.55 -11.84 23.70
C PRO A 238 24.27 -12.62 23.42
N GLN A 239 24.16 -13.18 22.21
CA GLN A 239 23.05 -14.03 21.84
C GLN A 239 22.91 -15.22 22.81
N LYS A 240 21.67 -15.50 23.22
CA LYS A 240 21.37 -16.65 24.08
C LYS A 240 21.35 -17.93 23.24
N PRO A 241 21.97 -19.03 23.72
CA PRO A 241 21.84 -20.33 23.07
C PRO A 241 20.37 -20.77 23.03
N LEU A 242 19.94 -21.28 21.89
CA LEU A 242 18.57 -21.77 21.71
C LEU A 242 18.60 -23.30 21.55
N PRO A 243 18.05 -24.06 22.53
CA PRO A 243 18.11 -25.51 22.46
C PRO A 243 17.24 -26.08 21.35
N SER A 244 17.53 -27.31 20.93
CA SER A 244 16.58 -28.14 20.21
C SER A 244 15.41 -28.56 21.09
N TYR A 245 14.28 -28.94 20.49
CA TYR A 245 13.17 -29.52 21.24
C TYR A 245 13.59 -30.72 22.09
N ALA A 246 14.50 -31.56 21.58
CA ALA A 246 15.00 -32.71 22.32
C ALA A 246 15.80 -32.31 23.58
N GLU A 247 16.64 -31.29 23.48
CA GLU A 247 17.40 -30.74 24.60
C GLU A 247 16.50 -30.00 25.60
N TYR A 248 15.55 -29.20 25.08
CA TYR A 248 14.52 -28.56 25.88
C TYR A 248 13.73 -29.59 26.69
N ALA A 249 13.22 -30.64 26.03
CA ALA A 249 12.43 -31.67 26.67
C ALA A 249 13.22 -32.44 27.73
N ALA A 250 14.50 -32.75 27.45
CA ALA A 250 15.39 -33.42 28.39
C ALA A 250 15.73 -32.56 29.63
N ALA A 251 15.70 -31.22 29.50
CA ALA A 251 15.98 -30.29 30.58
C ALA A 251 14.78 -30.04 31.52
N LYS A 252 13.59 -30.53 31.18
CA LYS A 252 12.36 -30.36 31.96
C LYS A 252 12.02 -31.60 32.79
N PRO A 253 11.15 -31.46 33.82
CA PRO A 253 10.71 -32.60 34.62
C PRO A 253 10.09 -33.70 33.77
N ALA A 254 10.28 -34.96 34.18
CA ALA A 254 9.63 -36.09 33.53
C ALA A 254 8.11 -35.92 33.55
N GLU A 255 7.46 -36.34 32.47
CA GLU A 255 6.01 -36.27 32.35
C GLU A 255 5.33 -37.02 33.51
N THR A 256 4.40 -36.32 34.16
CA THR A 256 3.48 -36.91 35.12
C THR A 256 2.14 -37.12 34.43
N GLY A 257 1.41 -38.18 34.79
CA GLY A 257 0.03 -38.35 34.33
C GLY A 257 -0.83 -37.24 34.89
N GLU A 258 -1.13 -36.23 34.07
CA GLU A 258 -2.00 -35.11 34.42
C GLU A 258 -3.46 -35.48 34.12
N ASP A 259 -4.39 -34.88 34.88
CA ASP A 259 -5.81 -35.02 34.59
C ASP A 259 -6.14 -34.38 33.23
N ASP A 260 -7.10 -34.96 32.50
CA ASP A 260 -7.61 -34.39 31.25
C ASP A 260 -8.10 -32.95 31.49
N TRP A 261 -7.43 -31.97 30.88
CA TRP A 261 -7.78 -30.56 30.99
C TRP A 261 -7.48 -29.83 29.69
N PHE A 262 -8.31 -28.85 29.35
CA PHE A 262 -8.04 -27.91 28.27
C PHE A 262 -8.71 -26.57 28.53
N ARG A 263 -8.15 -25.50 27.95
CA ARG A 263 -8.75 -24.17 27.92
C ARG A 263 -8.62 -23.59 26.52
N LYS A 264 -9.74 -23.09 26.00
CA LYS A 264 -9.83 -22.38 24.72
C LYS A 264 -9.72 -20.88 24.95
N THR A 265 -8.97 -20.20 24.08
CA THR A 265 -8.89 -18.75 23.97
C THR A 265 -9.28 -18.36 22.54
N GLU A 266 -10.32 -17.54 22.39
CA GLU A 266 -10.75 -17.05 21.07
C GLU A 266 -9.65 -16.17 20.46
N ALA A 267 -9.46 -16.23 19.14
CA ALA A 267 -8.38 -15.51 18.49
C ALA A 267 -8.57 -13.99 18.57
N GLU A 268 -9.81 -13.51 18.50
CA GLU A 268 -10.15 -12.09 18.68
C GLU A 268 -9.90 -11.57 20.10
N ASN A 269 -9.73 -12.45 21.09
CA ASN A 269 -9.41 -12.08 22.48
C ASN A 269 -7.89 -12.01 22.70
N PHE A 270 -7.21 -11.24 21.86
CA PHE A 270 -5.78 -10.94 22.01
C PHE A 270 -5.57 -9.81 23.03
N GLN A 271 -4.38 -9.77 23.64
CA GLN A 271 -4.01 -8.71 24.58
C GLN A 271 -3.39 -7.51 23.86
N ARG A 272 -2.51 -7.80 22.90
CA ARG A 272 -1.68 -6.82 22.19
C ARG A 272 -1.34 -7.32 20.79
N LYS A 273 -1.01 -6.37 19.91
CA LYS A 273 -0.53 -6.60 18.55
C LYS A 273 0.42 -5.49 18.12
N SER A 274 1.29 -5.74 17.14
CA SER A 274 2.30 -4.75 16.70
C SER A 274 1.87 -3.79 15.59
N ALA A 275 0.67 -3.97 15.01
CA ALA A 275 0.21 -3.10 13.93
C ALA A 275 -1.31 -2.88 13.93
N LEU A 276 -1.74 -1.71 13.46
CA LEU A 276 -3.16 -1.38 13.25
C LEU A 276 -3.79 -2.19 12.11
N THR A 277 -2.99 -2.60 11.13
CA THR A 277 -3.40 -3.46 10.01
C THR A 277 -3.95 -4.81 10.49
N ILE A 278 -3.46 -5.30 11.64
CA ILE A 278 -3.90 -6.53 12.28
C ILE A 278 -5.31 -6.36 12.85
N GLN A 279 -6.29 -6.91 12.14
CA GLN A 279 -7.71 -6.75 12.46
C GLN A 279 -8.44 -8.08 12.55
N THR A 280 -9.50 -8.08 13.33
CA THR A 280 -10.51 -9.13 13.30
C THR A 280 -11.37 -9.05 12.04
N ASP A 281 -11.86 -10.21 11.62
CA ASP A 281 -12.80 -10.35 10.51
C ASP A 281 -13.99 -11.21 10.94
N HIS A 282 -15.00 -11.26 10.09
CA HIS A 282 -16.23 -12.00 10.29
C HIS A 282 -16.24 -13.23 9.39
N TRP A 283 -16.57 -14.38 9.98
CA TRP A 283 -16.62 -15.63 9.23
C TRP A 283 -17.85 -16.46 9.60
N SER A 284 -18.52 -17.01 8.59
CA SER A 284 -19.78 -17.75 8.77
C SER A 284 -19.67 -19.18 8.24
N GLU A 285 -19.35 -20.13 9.13
CA GLU A 285 -19.32 -21.54 8.78
C GLU A 285 -19.56 -22.49 9.98
N PRO A 286 -19.74 -23.81 9.76
CA PRO A 286 -19.88 -24.77 10.85
C PRO A 286 -18.69 -24.73 11.82
N TYR A 287 -18.99 -24.77 13.12
CA TYR A 287 -17.99 -24.89 14.19
C TYR A 287 -17.01 -23.71 14.30
N ILE A 288 -17.27 -22.57 13.63
CA ILE A 288 -16.60 -21.30 13.93
C ILE A 288 -17.01 -20.79 15.32
N SER A 289 -16.12 -20.10 16.03
CA SER A 289 -16.42 -19.58 17.37
C SER A 289 -16.03 -18.11 17.51
N PRO A 290 -16.95 -17.23 17.94
CA PRO A 290 -18.38 -17.48 18.16
C PRO A 290 -19.20 -17.75 16.88
N ASP A 291 -20.28 -18.54 16.96
CA ASP A 291 -21.23 -18.73 15.83
C ASP A 291 -21.95 -17.41 15.55
N PRO A 292 -21.80 -16.81 14.34
CA PRO A 292 -22.39 -15.52 14.00
C PRO A 292 -23.92 -15.56 14.02
N LYS A 293 -24.51 -16.74 13.83
CA LYS A 293 -25.96 -16.95 13.73
C LYS A 293 -26.62 -16.01 12.71
N GLY A 294 -25.93 -15.75 11.60
CA GLY A 294 -26.33 -14.81 10.55
C GLY A 294 -26.07 -13.34 10.87
N ARG A 295 -25.42 -12.98 11.98
CA ARG A 295 -25.08 -11.58 12.27
C ARG A 295 -23.62 -11.33 11.93
N ILE A 296 -23.25 -10.06 11.74
CA ILE A 296 -21.83 -9.69 11.77
C ILE A 296 -21.33 -9.93 13.19
N VAL A 297 -20.35 -10.84 13.32
CA VAL A 297 -19.62 -11.18 14.55
C VAL A 297 -18.16 -11.30 14.14
N TYR A 298 -17.29 -10.59 14.82
CA TYR A 298 -15.85 -10.56 14.51
C TYR A 298 -15.15 -11.69 15.26
N ASN A 299 -15.21 -12.89 14.67
CA ASN A 299 -14.88 -14.18 15.30
C ASN A 299 -13.61 -14.85 14.76
N VAL A 300 -12.85 -14.13 13.93
CA VAL A 300 -11.57 -14.60 13.42
C VAL A 300 -10.56 -13.45 13.41
N LEU A 301 -9.27 -13.77 13.47
CA LEU A 301 -8.19 -12.80 13.47
C LEU A 301 -7.14 -13.13 12.40
N GLY A 302 -6.73 -12.12 11.62
CA GLY A 302 -5.61 -12.21 10.70
C GLY A 302 -6.00 -12.40 9.24
N GLY A 303 -5.38 -13.38 8.58
CA GLY A 303 -5.50 -13.59 7.13
C GLY A 303 -4.70 -12.54 6.35
N GLN A 304 -5.32 -11.88 5.37
CA GLN A 304 -4.71 -10.76 4.66
C GLN A 304 -4.41 -9.56 5.58
N ARG A 305 -5.05 -9.52 6.75
CA ARG A 305 -4.84 -8.46 7.74
C ARG A 305 -3.70 -8.77 8.70
N TRP A 306 -3.07 -9.95 8.63
CA TRP A 306 -1.89 -10.29 9.41
C TRP A 306 -0.93 -11.13 8.56
N GLN A 307 -0.04 -10.44 7.86
CA GLN A 307 0.77 -11.03 6.80
C GLN A 307 2.17 -10.45 6.64
N ASN A 308 2.44 -9.25 7.13
CA ASN A 308 3.76 -8.65 6.91
C ASN A 308 4.78 -9.22 7.91
N PRO A 309 6.02 -9.52 7.50
CA PRO A 309 7.05 -10.00 8.43
C PRO A 309 7.23 -9.02 9.59
N GLY A 310 7.36 -9.54 10.82
CA GLY A 310 7.44 -8.74 12.05
C GLY A 310 6.09 -8.44 12.70
N GLU A 311 4.99 -8.48 11.93
CA GLU A 311 3.65 -8.35 12.53
C GLU A 311 3.38 -9.51 13.51
N TRP A 312 2.95 -9.19 14.73
CA TRP A 312 2.67 -10.20 15.75
C TRP A 312 1.39 -9.91 16.54
N VAL A 313 0.86 -11.00 17.09
CA VAL A 313 -0.27 -11.01 18.01
C VAL A 313 0.11 -11.79 19.26
N GLU A 314 -0.30 -11.28 20.42
CA GLU A 314 -0.06 -11.90 21.72
C GLU A 314 -1.38 -12.20 22.45
N TRP A 315 -1.51 -13.44 22.91
CA TRP A 315 -2.63 -13.92 23.72
C TRP A 315 -2.18 -14.27 25.12
N GLN A 316 -3.09 -14.07 26.08
CA GLN A 316 -2.91 -14.56 27.45
C GLN A 316 -3.64 -15.89 27.61
N VAL A 317 -2.95 -16.86 28.22
CA VAL A 317 -3.48 -18.18 28.56
C VAL A 317 -3.15 -18.50 30.01
N SER A 318 -4.01 -19.28 30.67
CA SER A 318 -3.75 -19.73 32.04
C SER A 318 -3.72 -21.24 32.13
N VAL A 319 -2.81 -21.81 32.90
CA VAL A 319 -2.78 -23.25 33.19
C VAL A 319 -2.99 -23.55 34.68
N PRO A 320 -3.68 -24.67 35.03
CA PRO A 320 -4.14 -24.93 36.40
C PRO A 320 -3.04 -25.49 37.32
N ALA A 321 -2.00 -26.07 36.75
CA ALA A 321 -0.92 -26.74 37.46
C ALA A 321 0.40 -26.63 36.68
N ASP A 322 1.52 -26.80 37.36
CA ASP A 322 2.81 -27.02 36.71
C ASP A 322 2.74 -28.34 35.95
N GLY A 323 3.05 -28.34 34.66
CA GLY A 323 2.82 -29.52 33.84
C GLY A 323 3.22 -29.39 32.38
N TRP A 324 3.04 -30.48 31.64
CA TRP A 324 3.25 -30.53 30.21
C TRP A 324 1.95 -30.25 29.47
N TYR A 325 2.00 -29.38 28.47
CA TYR A 325 0.84 -28.98 27.69
C TYR A 325 1.10 -29.08 26.19
N GLU A 326 0.06 -29.35 25.43
CA GLU A 326 0.05 -29.26 23.97
C GLU A 326 -0.80 -28.06 23.55
N ILE A 327 -0.45 -27.45 22.41
CA ILE A 327 -1.15 -26.28 21.87
C ILE A 327 -1.80 -26.69 20.55
N ASP A 328 -3.14 -26.65 20.52
CA ASP A 328 -3.91 -26.83 19.29
C ASP A 328 -4.36 -25.46 18.75
N LEU A 329 -4.39 -25.35 17.43
CA LEU A 329 -4.66 -24.11 16.71
C LEU A 329 -5.72 -24.35 15.66
N LYS A 330 -6.88 -23.68 15.76
CA LYS A 330 -7.85 -23.69 14.67
C LYS A 330 -7.54 -22.55 13.70
N ASN A 331 -7.03 -22.91 12.53
CA ASN A 331 -6.50 -21.96 11.56
C ASN A 331 -6.98 -22.26 10.14
N TYR A 332 -6.81 -21.28 9.25
CA TYR A 332 -7.12 -21.34 7.84
C TYR A 332 -5.96 -20.76 7.02
N GLN A 333 -5.43 -21.56 6.11
CA GLN A 333 -4.33 -21.20 5.22
C GLN A 333 -4.70 -21.58 3.78
N ASN A 334 -5.48 -20.72 3.12
CA ASN A 334 -5.79 -20.80 1.68
C ASN A 334 -5.71 -19.42 1.01
N TYR A 335 -4.77 -18.61 1.48
CA TYR A 335 -4.48 -17.30 0.88
C TYR A 335 -3.46 -17.40 -0.26
N ARG A 336 -2.55 -18.37 -0.18
CA ARG A 336 -1.52 -18.60 -1.20
C ARG A 336 -1.47 -20.08 -1.54
N ASN A 337 -1.90 -20.43 -2.75
CA ASN A 337 -1.99 -21.81 -3.17
C ASN A 337 -0.61 -22.47 -3.17
N GLY A 338 -0.50 -23.51 -2.36
CA GLY A 338 0.70 -24.31 -2.25
C GLY A 338 1.81 -23.74 -1.37
N PHE A 339 1.61 -22.59 -0.70
CA PHE A 339 2.60 -22.00 0.21
C PHE A 339 2.37 -22.36 1.66
N LYS A 340 3.45 -22.46 2.44
CA LYS A 340 3.37 -22.42 3.90
C LYS A 340 3.29 -20.98 4.40
N ALA A 341 2.61 -20.75 5.51
CA ALA A 341 2.74 -19.51 6.29
C ALA A 341 3.65 -19.78 7.49
N TYR A 342 4.76 -19.07 7.61
CA TYR A 342 5.70 -19.27 8.71
C TYR A 342 5.44 -18.32 9.87
N ARG A 343 5.69 -18.81 11.09
CA ARG A 343 5.61 -18.03 12.33
C ARG A 343 6.79 -18.31 13.24
N THR A 344 7.36 -17.26 13.83
CA THR A 344 8.15 -17.39 15.05
C THR A 344 7.20 -17.44 16.24
N VAL A 345 7.31 -18.45 17.09
CA VAL A 345 6.43 -18.65 18.26
C VAL A 345 7.21 -18.41 19.55
N GLU A 346 6.67 -17.53 20.39
CA GLU A 346 7.21 -17.23 21.70
C GLU A 346 6.22 -17.60 22.81
N ILE A 347 6.76 -18.05 23.94
CA ILE A 347 6.04 -18.25 25.19
C ILE A 347 6.74 -17.39 26.25
N ASP A 348 5.99 -16.53 26.92
CA ASP A 348 6.52 -15.58 27.92
C ASP A 348 7.68 -14.71 27.38
N GLY A 349 7.55 -14.29 26.11
CA GLY A 349 8.53 -13.44 25.41
C GLY A 349 9.84 -14.14 25.02
N GLN A 350 9.86 -15.47 24.96
CA GLN A 350 11.00 -16.25 24.52
C GLN A 350 10.59 -17.37 23.57
N THR A 351 11.34 -17.57 22.50
CA THR A 351 11.24 -18.80 21.70
C THR A 351 11.74 -19.99 22.53
N PRO A 352 10.91 -21.01 22.84
CA PRO A 352 11.31 -22.09 23.75
C PRO A 352 12.43 -23.00 23.20
N PHE A 353 12.44 -23.24 21.90
CA PHE A 353 13.40 -24.08 21.18
C PHE A 353 13.41 -23.75 19.68
N ARG A 354 14.50 -24.10 18.98
CA ARG A 354 14.79 -23.67 17.60
C ARG A 354 13.73 -24.04 16.55
N GLU A 355 13.04 -25.16 16.74
CA GLU A 355 12.00 -25.62 15.81
C GLU A 355 10.76 -24.68 15.76
N LEU A 356 10.71 -23.65 16.63
CA LEU A 356 9.69 -22.61 16.64
C LEU A 356 10.12 -21.26 16.03
N LEU A 357 11.33 -21.14 15.47
CA LEU A 357 11.76 -19.91 14.79
C LEU A 357 11.02 -19.71 13.46
N HIS A 358 10.84 -20.75 12.65
CA HIS A 358 10.08 -20.69 11.38
C HIS A 358 9.02 -21.80 11.35
N TYR A 359 8.12 -21.83 12.33
CA TYR A 359 7.10 -22.86 12.37
C TYR A 359 6.12 -22.69 11.20
N GLY A 360 6.10 -23.65 10.27
CA GLY A 360 5.34 -23.58 9.03
C GLY A 360 3.94 -24.18 9.14
N PHE A 361 2.91 -23.38 8.83
CA PHE A 361 1.54 -23.83 8.65
C PHE A 361 1.29 -24.21 7.19
N ASP A 362 0.93 -25.47 6.95
CA ASP A 362 0.68 -25.99 5.60
C ASP A 362 -0.58 -25.41 4.97
N PHE A 363 -0.59 -25.34 3.63
CA PHE A 363 -1.77 -24.99 2.86
C PHE A 363 -2.89 -26.03 2.98
N HIS A 364 -4.11 -25.56 3.29
CA HIS A 364 -5.33 -26.34 3.41
C HIS A 364 -6.58 -25.50 3.12
N LYS A 365 -7.59 -26.08 2.46
CA LYS A 365 -8.73 -25.34 1.84
C LYS A 365 -9.86 -24.96 2.82
N GLU A 366 -9.89 -25.57 3.99
CA GLU A 366 -10.94 -25.38 5.00
C GLU A 366 -10.26 -24.99 6.32
N PHE A 367 -10.99 -24.60 7.37
CA PHE A 367 -10.33 -24.49 8.67
C PHE A 367 -9.91 -25.88 9.15
N GLU A 368 -8.73 -25.99 9.73
CA GLU A 368 -8.25 -27.21 10.39
C GLU A 368 -7.86 -26.91 11.84
N ILE A 369 -7.92 -27.94 12.70
CA ILE A 369 -7.36 -27.88 14.05
C ILE A 369 -6.02 -28.60 14.00
N THR A 370 -4.93 -27.84 14.07
CA THR A 370 -3.57 -28.37 14.00
C THR A 370 -2.92 -28.30 15.38
N THR A 371 -2.43 -29.43 15.87
CA THR A 371 -1.54 -29.45 17.05
C THR A 371 -0.14 -29.04 16.61
N MET A 372 0.52 -28.17 17.38
CA MET A 372 1.93 -27.86 17.13
C MET A 372 2.78 -29.13 17.24
N ALA A 373 3.49 -29.48 16.17
CA ALA A 373 4.16 -30.77 16.05
C ALA A 373 5.43 -30.70 15.21
N ASP A 374 6.28 -31.72 15.34
CA ASP A 374 7.41 -31.92 14.42
C ASP A 374 6.95 -32.32 13.00
N PRO A 375 7.86 -32.34 12.00
CA PRO A 375 7.50 -32.72 10.63
C PRO A 375 6.94 -34.14 10.48
N ASP A 376 7.15 -35.02 11.46
CA ASP A 376 6.59 -36.38 11.49
C ASP A 376 5.19 -36.43 12.15
N GLY A 377 4.67 -35.28 12.59
CA GLY A 377 3.37 -35.12 13.22
C GLY A 377 3.34 -35.46 14.71
N LYS A 378 4.49 -35.57 15.37
CA LYS A 378 4.56 -35.78 16.82
C LYS A 378 4.39 -34.44 17.55
N PRO A 379 3.42 -34.31 18.48
CA PRO A 379 3.19 -33.06 19.18
C PRO A 379 4.41 -32.55 19.95
N TYR A 380 4.66 -31.25 19.84
CA TYR A 380 5.52 -30.54 20.78
C TYR A 380 4.76 -30.34 22.09
N ARG A 381 5.44 -30.64 23.19
CA ARG A 381 4.93 -30.46 24.55
C ARG A 381 5.68 -29.32 25.22
N PHE A 382 4.95 -28.47 25.92
CA PHE A 382 5.44 -27.26 26.56
C PHE A 382 5.30 -27.39 28.07
N TYR A 383 6.40 -27.28 28.80
CA TYR A 383 6.34 -27.28 30.25
C TYR A 383 5.97 -25.88 30.75
N LEU A 384 4.76 -25.72 31.27
CA LEU A 384 4.22 -24.45 31.77
C LEU A 384 4.02 -24.52 33.28
N THR A 385 4.27 -23.41 33.97
CA THR A 385 4.03 -23.28 35.40
C THR A 385 2.58 -22.90 35.67
N LYS A 386 2.05 -23.20 36.84
CA LYS A 386 0.71 -22.75 37.23
C LYS A 386 0.63 -21.22 37.20
N GLY A 387 -0.31 -20.69 36.42
CA GLY A 387 -0.53 -19.25 36.33
C GLY A 387 -0.87 -18.79 34.93
N GLU A 388 -0.69 -17.50 34.70
CA GLU A 388 -0.84 -16.85 33.40
C GLU A 388 0.46 -16.93 32.62
N HIS A 389 0.34 -17.15 31.32
CA HIS A 389 1.41 -17.20 30.34
C HIS A 389 1.00 -16.38 29.12
N THR A 390 1.97 -15.88 28.38
CA THR A 390 1.71 -15.28 27.06
C THR A 390 2.15 -16.23 25.96
N ILE A 391 1.37 -16.26 24.88
CA ILE A 391 1.75 -16.89 23.62
C ILE A 391 1.75 -15.80 22.58
N ARG A 392 2.89 -15.59 21.92
CA ARG A 392 3.04 -14.64 20.83
C ARG A 392 3.41 -15.39 19.55
N MET A 393 2.82 -14.96 18.45
CA MET A 393 3.19 -15.43 17.11
C MET A 393 3.57 -14.24 16.25
N ILE A 394 4.73 -14.32 15.62
CA ILE A 394 5.28 -13.28 14.74
C ILE A 394 5.30 -13.82 13.32
N ALA A 395 4.80 -13.06 12.36
CA ALA A 395 4.90 -13.40 10.95
C ALA A 395 6.37 -13.39 10.52
N ASP A 396 6.83 -14.50 9.95
CA ASP A 396 8.23 -14.68 9.56
C ASP A 396 8.33 -15.06 8.08
N SER A 397 9.17 -14.38 7.31
CA SER A 397 9.41 -14.75 5.91
C SER A 397 10.87 -15.05 5.59
N SER A 398 11.71 -15.22 6.60
CA SER A 398 13.15 -15.30 6.43
C SER A 398 13.62 -16.56 5.69
N GLU A 399 12.87 -17.67 5.76
CA GLU A 399 13.07 -18.85 4.90
C GLU A 399 12.92 -18.54 3.40
N LEU A 400 12.19 -17.48 3.04
CA LEU A 400 11.99 -17.04 1.66
C LEU A 400 13.02 -15.99 1.23
N GLN A 401 13.87 -15.49 2.13
CA GLN A 401 14.83 -14.43 1.80
C GLN A 401 15.85 -14.85 0.73
N PRO A 402 16.42 -16.08 0.74
CA PRO A 402 17.30 -16.52 -0.35
C PRO A 402 16.62 -16.50 -1.72
N VAL A 403 15.31 -16.82 -1.76
CA VAL A 403 14.50 -16.77 -2.99
C VAL A 403 14.30 -15.33 -3.44
N ASN A 404 13.98 -14.43 -2.50
CA ASN A 404 13.77 -13.01 -2.77
C ASN A 404 15.03 -12.35 -3.35
N LEU A 405 16.18 -12.51 -2.68
CA LEU A 405 17.47 -11.96 -3.11
C LEU A 405 17.90 -12.53 -4.48
N ALA A 406 17.71 -13.83 -4.71
CA ALA A 406 18.05 -14.45 -6.00
C ALA A 406 17.14 -13.96 -7.14
N LEU A 407 15.84 -13.74 -6.87
CA LEU A 407 14.91 -13.16 -7.84
C LEU A 407 15.24 -11.70 -8.15
N GLN A 408 15.58 -10.89 -7.13
CA GLN A 408 16.02 -9.50 -7.31
C GLN A 408 17.23 -9.41 -8.25
N ASP A 409 18.28 -10.17 -7.97
CA ASP A 409 19.48 -10.14 -8.81
C ASP A 409 19.21 -10.73 -10.21
N THR A 410 18.36 -11.76 -10.33
CA THR A 410 17.95 -12.29 -11.65
C THR A 410 17.17 -11.25 -12.45
N LEU A 411 16.26 -10.52 -11.80
CA LEU A 411 15.48 -9.44 -12.41
C LEU A 411 16.40 -8.32 -12.93
N GLN A 412 17.38 -7.90 -12.10
CA GLN A 412 18.36 -6.89 -12.48
C GLN A 412 19.17 -7.32 -13.71
N GLN A 413 19.67 -8.55 -13.75
CA GLN A 413 20.44 -9.05 -14.89
C GLN A 413 19.60 -9.14 -16.18
N ILE A 414 18.31 -9.53 -16.06
CA ILE A 414 17.39 -9.51 -17.20
C ILE A 414 17.14 -8.07 -17.68
N ALA A 415 17.06 -7.10 -16.76
CA ALA A 415 16.92 -5.67 -17.10
C ALA A 415 18.15 -5.09 -17.78
N ASP A 416 19.35 -5.44 -17.32
CA ASP A 416 20.60 -5.06 -17.98
C ASP A 416 20.67 -5.62 -19.40
N PHE A 417 20.27 -6.88 -19.56
CA PHE A 417 20.18 -7.54 -20.87
C PHE A 417 19.16 -6.86 -21.80
N ASP A 418 17.94 -6.57 -21.32
CA ASP A 418 16.92 -5.85 -22.11
C ASP A 418 17.45 -4.50 -22.60
N ARG A 419 18.07 -3.71 -21.70
CA ARG A 419 18.69 -2.42 -22.04
C ARG A 419 19.80 -2.58 -23.09
N HIS A 420 20.66 -3.58 -22.92
CA HIS A 420 21.75 -3.86 -23.87
C HIS A 420 21.23 -4.21 -25.26
N VAL A 421 20.22 -5.10 -25.36
CA VAL A 421 19.59 -5.47 -26.64
C VAL A 421 18.92 -4.26 -27.30
N ARG A 422 18.25 -3.40 -26.53
CA ARG A 422 17.62 -2.17 -27.06
C ARG A 422 18.65 -1.20 -27.63
N LEU A 423 19.80 -1.02 -26.97
CA LEU A 423 20.92 -0.22 -27.48
C LEU A 423 21.47 -0.75 -28.81
N ILE A 424 21.64 -2.07 -28.94
CA ILE A 424 22.13 -2.70 -30.18
C ILE A 424 21.12 -2.53 -31.32
N THR A 425 19.84 -2.72 -31.00
CA THR A 425 18.78 -2.80 -32.01
C THR A 425 18.25 -1.43 -32.44
N GLY A 426 18.48 -0.39 -31.62
CA GLY A 426 17.85 0.92 -31.76
C GLY A 426 16.35 0.90 -31.43
N ASN A 427 15.87 -0.17 -30.77
CA ASN A 427 14.47 -0.35 -30.41
C ASN A 427 14.17 0.31 -29.07
N TYR A 428 14.13 1.64 -29.07
CA TYR A 428 13.88 2.46 -27.89
C TYR A 428 12.39 2.59 -27.54
N SER A 429 11.48 2.17 -28.44
CA SER A 429 10.06 2.16 -28.14
C SER A 429 9.67 0.91 -27.35
N LYS A 430 8.73 1.12 -26.43
CA LYS A 430 8.26 0.14 -25.45
C LYS A 430 6.75 -0.11 -25.52
N SER A 431 6.05 0.44 -26.51
CA SER A 431 4.68 0.04 -26.84
C SER A 431 4.63 -0.67 -28.19
N SER A 432 3.69 -1.59 -28.37
CA SER A 432 3.44 -2.25 -29.66
C SER A 432 2.98 -1.27 -30.76
N PHE A 433 2.65 -0.01 -30.42
CA PHE A 433 2.13 0.99 -31.34
C PHE A 433 3.18 1.97 -31.89
N ASP A 434 4.32 2.14 -31.21
CA ASP A 434 5.41 3.03 -31.64
C ASP A 434 6.77 2.31 -31.78
N ALA A 435 6.75 0.97 -31.68
CA ALA A 435 7.94 0.14 -31.81
C ALA A 435 8.57 0.33 -33.18
N ASN A 436 9.82 0.81 -33.23
CA ASN A 436 10.68 0.70 -34.40
C ASN A 436 11.15 -0.77 -34.59
N ILE A 437 10.25 -1.74 -34.35
CA ILE A 437 10.45 -3.16 -34.57
C ILE A 437 10.19 -3.42 -36.05
N ASP A 438 11.25 -3.43 -36.83
CA ASP A 438 11.19 -4.01 -38.16
C ASP A 438 11.16 -5.53 -38.03
N SER A 439 9.96 -6.10 -37.87
CA SER A 439 9.73 -7.55 -37.79
C SER A 439 10.14 -8.32 -39.05
N LYS A 440 10.53 -7.61 -40.13
CA LYS A 440 11.09 -8.21 -41.35
C LYS A 440 12.61 -8.15 -41.38
N ARG A 441 13.24 -7.46 -40.44
CA ARG A 441 14.70 -7.40 -40.30
C ARG A 441 15.20 -8.70 -39.70
N THR A 442 16.09 -9.37 -40.42
CA THR A 442 16.82 -10.53 -39.92
C THR A 442 18.00 -10.07 -39.08
N TRP A 443 18.10 -10.55 -37.84
CA TRP A 443 19.21 -10.26 -36.94
C TRP A 443 20.25 -11.38 -36.98
N ASP A 444 21.49 -11.01 -36.64
CA ASP A 444 22.57 -11.94 -36.33
C ASP A 444 23.11 -11.54 -34.96
N MET A 445 22.38 -11.92 -33.90
CA MET A 445 22.63 -11.42 -32.56
C MET A 445 24.01 -11.82 -32.05
N ALA A 446 24.48 -13.02 -32.39
CA ALA A 446 25.81 -13.51 -32.02
C ALA A 446 26.96 -12.63 -32.58
N LYS A 447 26.71 -11.87 -33.65
CA LYS A 447 27.68 -10.92 -34.19
C LYS A 447 27.76 -9.61 -33.39
N TYR A 448 26.63 -9.14 -32.87
CA TYR A 448 26.54 -7.87 -32.13
C TYR A 448 26.80 -8.09 -30.63
N ASP A 449 26.36 -9.22 -30.11
CA ASP A 449 26.60 -9.71 -28.76
C ASP A 449 26.95 -11.22 -28.81
N PRO A 450 28.25 -11.57 -28.76
CA PRO A 450 28.69 -12.96 -28.74
C PRO A 450 28.22 -13.77 -27.52
N ASN A 451 27.79 -13.11 -26.44
CA ASN A 451 27.41 -13.75 -25.17
C ASN A 451 25.90 -13.98 -25.03
N VAL A 452 25.08 -13.43 -25.93
CA VAL A 452 23.61 -13.47 -25.89
C VAL A 452 23.03 -14.84 -25.49
N ALA A 453 23.52 -15.94 -26.07
CA ALA A 453 23.02 -17.28 -25.77
C ALA A 453 23.42 -17.74 -24.35
N THR A 454 24.62 -17.37 -23.90
CA THR A 454 25.14 -17.73 -22.58
C THR A 454 24.38 -16.97 -21.48
N GLU A 455 24.05 -15.70 -21.72
CA GLU A 455 23.28 -14.88 -20.78
C GLU A 455 21.85 -15.39 -20.63
N VAL A 456 21.15 -15.66 -21.75
CA VAL A 456 19.80 -16.25 -21.71
C VAL A 456 19.80 -17.61 -21.00
N GLN A 457 20.81 -18.45 -21.25
CA GLN A 457 20.96 -19.74 -20.56
C GLN A 457 21.21 -19.56 -19.05
N SER A 458 21.93 -18.53 -18.64
CA SER A 458 22.10 -18.18 -17.22
C SER A 458 20.76 -17.89 -16.56
N PHE A 459 19.91 -17.05 -17.18
CA PHE A 459 18.58 -16.73 -16.64
C PHE A 459 17.71 -17.96 -16.48
N ILE A 460 17.71 -18.87 -17.47
CA ILE A 460 16.98 -20.15 -17.41
C ILE A 460 17.42 -20.98 -16.21
N THR A 461 18.74 -21.14 -16.03
CA THR A 461 19.30 -21.93 -14.93
C THR A 461 18.91 -21.33 -13.58
N ARG A 462 19.12 -20.03 -13.40
CA ARG A 462 18.83 -19.33 -12.14
C ARG A 462 17.36 -19.40 -11.75
N LEU A 463 16.46 -19.12 -12.68
CA LEU A 463 15.01 -19.25 -12.44
C LEU A 463 14.61 -20.71 -12.13
N SER A 464 15.24 -21.68 -12.78
CA SER A 464 14.99 -23.10 -12.49
C SER A 464 15.47 -23.53 -11.10
N ASP A 465 16.62 -23.00 -10.65
CA ASP A 465 17.16 -23.26 -9.32
C ASP A 465 16.28 -22.63 -8.22
N ILE A 466 15.87 -21.38 -8.41
CA ILE A 466 14.91 -20.67 -7.55
C ILE A 466 13.61 -21.47 -7.41
N ARG A 467 13.07 -21.94 -8.55
CA ARG A 467 11.86 -22.78 -8.57
C ARG A 467 12.05 -24.08 -7.78
N SER A 468 13.21 -24.71 -7.92
CA SER A 468 13.51 -26.00 -7.27
C SER A 468 13.63 -25.86 -5.77
N TYR A 469 14.31 -24.82 -5.29
CA TYR A 469 14.39 -24.47 -3.87
C TYR A 469 13.01 -24.17 -3.28
N LEU A 470 12.21 -23.33 -3.95
CA LEU A 470 10.87 -22.96 -3.51
C LEU A 470 9.93 -24.17 -3.39
N ASN A 471 10.00 -25.10 -4.34
CA ASN A 471 9.25 -26.35 -4.29
C ASN A 471 9.71 -27.24 -3.12
N GLY A 472 11.00 -27.21 -2.78
CA GLY A 472 11.57 -27.89 -1.62
C GLY A 472 10.99 -27.38 -0.30
N LEU A 473 10.98 -26.06 -0.11
CA LEU A 473 10.42 -25.44 1.11
C LEU A 473 8.93 -25.78 1.32
N ASN A 474 8.15 -25.69 0.24
CA ASN A 474 6.71 -25.90 0.30
C ASN A 474 6.30 -27.38 0.28
N GLY A 475 7.19 -28.28 -0.15
CA GLY A 475 6.91 -29.70 -0.37
C GLY A 475 5.87 -29.96 -1.47
N ARG A 476 5.60 -28.96 -2.34
CA ARG A 476 4.64 -29.01 -3.46
C ARG A 476 4.90 -27.89 -4.46
N ASP A 477 4.36 -28.04 -5.67
CA ASP A 477 4.26 -26.93 -6.62
C ASP A 477 3.34 -25.83 -6.07
N SER A 478 3.77 -24.58 -6.21
CA SER A 478 3.00 -23.39 -5.86
C SER A 478 2.64 -22.59 -7.12
N ASP A 479 1.71 -21.64 -6.99
CA ASP A 479 1.37 -20.77 -8.13
C ASP A 479 2.60 -20.02 -8.64
N LEU A 480 3.46 -19.56 -7.73
CA LEU A 480 4.74 -18.93 -8.07
C LEU A 480 5.66 -19.89 -8.84
N SER A 481 5.77 -21.15 -8.39
CA SER A 481 6.65 -22.11 -9.06
C SER A 481 6.17 -22.50 -10.47
N GLN A 482 4.85 -22.44 -10.73
CA GLN A 482 4.31 -22.57 -12.09
C GLN A 482 4.58 -21.33 -12.94
N ALA A 483 4.50 -20.15 -12.34
CA ALA A 483 4.71 -18.90 -13.05
C ALA A 483 6.18 -18.75 -13.48
N ILE A 484 7.14 -19.08 -12.59
CA ILE A 484 8.57 -19.16 -12.93
C ILE A 484 8.82 -20.15 -14.08
N LYS A 485 8.14 -21.30 -14.06
CA LYS A 485 8.24 -22.30 -15.14
C LYS A 485 7.80 -21.75 -16.50
N SER A 486 6.75 -20.92 -16.53
CA SER A 486 6.32 -20.24 -17.75
C SER A 486 7.39 -19.27 -18.26
N SER A 487 8.01 -18.46 -17.39
CA SER A 487 9.11 -17.57 -17.79
C SER A 487 10.32 -18.33 -18.32
N VAL A 488 10.68 -19.45 -17.68
CA VAL A 488 11.74 -20.35 -18.17
C VAL A 488 11.41 -20.90 -19.56
N SER A 489 10.14 -21.22 -19.84
CA SER A 489 9.71 -21.69 -21.16
C SER A 489 9.92 -20.62 -22.24
N ILE A 490 9.55 -19.37 -21.96
CA ILE A 490 9.72 -18.24 -22.89
C ILE A 490 11.20 -18.00 -23.18
N LEU A 491 12.05 -17.98 -22.15
CA LEU A 491 13.50 -17.82 -22.33
C LEU A 491 14.11 -19.00 -23.09
N SER A 492 13.62 -20.22 -22.87
CA SER A 492 14.09 -21.41 -23.60
C SER A 492 13.76 -21.33 -25.09
N GLU A 493 12.60 -20.77 -25.45
CA GLU A 493 12.25 -20.49 -26.85
C GLU A 493 13.18 -19.44 -27.47
N MET A 494 13.54 -18.39 -26.71
CA MET A 494 14.50 -17.37 -27.17
C MET A 494 15.91 -17.95 -27.34
N LEU A 495 16.34 -18.84 -26.44
CA LEU A 495 17.63 -19.50 -26.55
C LEU A 495 17.73 -20.41 -27.78
N ALA A 496 16.62 -21.03 -28.17
CA ALA A 496 16.55 -21.89 -29.36
C ALA A 496 16.82 -21.11 -30.66
N ASP A 497 16.46 -19.83 -30.72
CA ASP A 497 16.83 -18.92 -31.80
C ASP A 497 17.08 -17.49 -31.28
N VAL A 498 18.34 -17.21 -30.93
CA VAL A 498 18.75 -15.91 -30.37
C VAL A 498 18.53 -14.74 -31.32
N ASN A 499 18.37 -14.98 -32.62
CA ASN A 499 18.13 -13.92 -33.60
C ASN A 499 16.70 -13.36 -33.53
N GLU A 500 15.78 -14.07 -32.89
CA GLU A 500 14.41 -13.61 -32.65
C GLU A 500 14.29 -12.77 -31.38
N ILE A 501 15.32 -12.69 -30.53
CA ILE A 501 15.29 -11.90 -29.28
C ILE A 501 14.87 -10.44 -29.52
N PRO A 502 15.43 -9.71 -30.50
CA PRO A 502 14.95 -8.36 -30.82
C PRO A 502 13.47 -8.25 -31.15
N ASN A 503 12.89 -9.29 -31.77
CA ASN A 503 11.48 -9.35 -32.14
C ASN A 503 10.58 -9.76 -30.95
N LYS A 504 11.17 -10.39 -29.93
CA LYS A 504 10.50 -10.84 -28.70
C LYS A 504 10.83 -9.99 -27.47
N ILE A 505 11.34 -8.78 -27.66
CA ILE A 505 11.80 -7.92 -26.55
C ILE A 505 10.68 -7.64 -25.51
N ASN A 506 9.42 -7.59 -25.95
CA ASN A 506 8.26 -7.39 -25.07
C ASN A 506 7.97 -8.59 -24.17
N ASP A 507 8.37 -9.80 -24.59
CA ASP A 507 8.25 -11.00 -23.75
C ASP A 507 9.24 -10.92 -22.58
N ILE A 508 10.40 -10.28 -22.76
CA ILE A 508 11.36 -10.01 -21.68
C ILE A 508 10.74 -9.04 -20.66
N SER A 509 10.13 -7.95 -21.12
CA SER A 509 9.39 -7.03 -20.24
C SER A 509 8.24 -7.71 -19.50
N THR A 510 7.56 -8.67 -20.14
CA THR A 510 6.52 -9.48 -19.49
C THR A 510 7.11 -10.37 -18.39
N ILE A 511 8.25 -11.01 -18.62
CA ILE A 511 8.96 -11.79 -17.60
C ILE A 511 9.35 -10.92 -16.41
N GLN A 512 9.88 -9.72 -16.66
CA GLN A 512 10.27 -8.77 -15.61
C GLN A 512 9.08 -8.34 -14.75
N SER A 513 7.99 -7.91 -15.38
CA SER A 513 6.75 -7.51 -14.70
C SER A 513 6.18 -8.64 -13.84
N ASN A 514 6.20 -9.87 -14.37
CA ASN A 514 5.78 -11.06 -13.65
C ASN A 514 6.65 -11.31 -12.41
N ILE A 515 7.99 -11.30 -12.54
CA ILE A 515 8.92 -11.47 -11.41
C ILE A 515 8.70 -10.40 -10.34
N GLY A 516 8.57 -9.12 -10.74
CA GLY A 516 8.30 -8.02 -9.80
C GLY A 516 6.99 -8.20 -9.03
N THR A 517 5.93 -8.64 -9.70
CA THR A 517 4.63 -8.96 -9.08
C THR A 517 4.74 -10.12 -8.09
N TRP A 518 5.58 -11.10 -8.38
CA TRP A 518 5.78 -12.24 -7.48
C TRP A 518 6.59 -11.89 -6.25
N MET A 519 7.63 -11.07 -6.41
CA MET A 519 8.46 -10.60 -5.30
C MET A 519 7.62 -9.81 -4.29
N SER A 520 6.71 -8.95 -4.75
CA SER A 520 5.85 -8.16 -3.84
C SER A 520 4.94 -9.02 -2.95
N THR A 521 4.59 -10.23 -3.40
CA THR A 521 3.75 -11.18 -2.63
C THR A 521 4.55 -12.28 -1.95
N LEU A 522 5.85 -12.41 -2.25
CA LEU A 522 6.68 -13.51 -1.78
C LEU A 522 6.81 -13.50 -0.26
N THR A 523 7.08 -12.33 0.32
CA THR A 523 7.32 -12.13 1.75
C THR A 523 6.04 -12.20 2.58
N GLN A 524 4.86 -12.02 1.98
CA GLN A 524 3.58 -12.06 2.69
C GLN A 524 3.28 -13.45 3.27
N GLN A 525 2.96 -13.48 4.58
CA GLN A 525 2.67 -14.66 5.39
C GLN A 525 1.24 -14.67 5.99
N PRO A 526 0.17 -14.56 5.19
CA PRO A 526 -1.19 -14.50 5.71
C PRO A 526 -1.62 -15.79 6.44
N LEU A 527 -2.14 -15.65 7.66
CA LEU A 527 -2.69 -16.76 8.45
C LEU A 527 -3.90 -16.29 9.24
N LEU A 528 -5.03 -16.99 9.11
CA LEU A 528 -6.28 -16.66 9.80
C LEU A 528 -6.54 -17.65 10.93
N PHE A 529 -6.87 -17.13 12.12
CA PHE A 529 -7.20 -17.93 13.30
C PHE A 529 -8.66 -17.77 13.73
N ASP A 530 -9.23 -18.85 14.25
CA ASP A 530 -10.50 -18.88 14.99
C ASP A 530 -10.22 -18.90 16.50
N TYR A 531 -9.42 -19.87 16.98
CA TYR A 531 -9.01 -19.94 18.38
C TYR A 531 -7.76 -20.79 18.58
N LEU A 532 -7.17 -20.67 19.77
CA LEU A 532 -6.12 -21.55 20.28
C LEU A 532 -6.62 -22.32 21.52
N VAL A 533 -6.08 -23.52 21.73
CA VAL A 533 -6.40 -24.39 22.87
C VAL A 533 -5.12 -24.86 23.51
N VAL A 534 -4.95 -24.58 24.80
CA VAL A 534 -3.91 -25.20 25.63
C VAL A 534 -4.54 -26.38 26.34
N ARG A 535 -3.93 -27.57 26.25
CA ARG A 535 -4.47 -28.80 26.84
C ARG A 535 -3.38 -29.68 27.42
N THR A 536 -3.73 -30.51 28.40
CA THR A 536 -2.83 -31.58 28.86
C THR A 536 -2.60 -32.59 27.73
N PRO A 537 -1.48 -33.34 27.76
CA PRO A 537 -1.08 -34.16 26.63
C PRO A 537 -2.14 -35.23 26.37
N ASP A 538 -2.44 -35.48 25.10
CA ASP A 538 -3.47 -36.44 24.66
C ASP A 538 -4.93 -36.16 25.12
N ALA A 539 -5.19 -35.05 25.82
CA ALA A 539 -6.54 -34.70 26.29
C ALA A 539 -7.52 -34.45 25.12
N LYS A 540 -8.72 -35.02 25.22
CA LYS A 540 -9.75 -34.91 24.17
C LYS A 540 -10.59 -33.64 24.32
N THR A 541 -10.35 -32.64 23.47
CA THR A 541 -11.05 -31.35 23.52
C THR A 541 -12.50 -31.40 23.01
N GLY A 542 -12.80 -32.33 22.09
CA GLY A 542 -14.12 -32.45 21.46
C GLY A 542 -14.45 -31.36 20.43
N PHE A 543 -13.53 -30.43 20.19
CA PHE A 543 -13.66 -29.42 19.14
C PHE A 543 -13.63 -30.04 17.75
N LYS A 544 -14.28 -29.37 16.79
CA LYS A 544 -14.44 -29.88 15.43
C LYS A 544 -14.05 -28.81 14.42
N ALA A 545 -13.43 -29.27 13.34
CA ALA A 545 -13.19 -28.47 12.17
C ALA A 545 -14.35 -28.66 11.15
N PRO A 546 -14.66 -27.64 10.35
CA PRO A 546 -15.61 -27.78 9.25
C PRO A 546 -15.10 -28.81 8.23
N THR A 547 -16.04 -29.49 7.61
CA THR A 547 -15.83 -30.34 6.43
C THR A 547 -16.76 -29.89 5.31
N THR A 548 -16.41 -30.19 4.07
CA THR A 548 -17.26 -29.93 2.89
C THR A 548 -18.71 -30.42 3.07
N LEU A 549 -18.94 -31.56 3.75
CA LEU A 549 -20.30 -32.07 4.03
C LEU A 549 -21.02 -31.30 5.13
N SER A 550 -20.31 -30.82 6.16
CA SER A 550 -20.92 -30.04 7.25
C SER A 550 -21.36 -28.63 6.83
N ARG A 551 -20.75 -28.09 5.77
CA ARG A 551 -21.06 -26.74 5.23
C ARG A 551 -22.42 -26.68 4.53
N ILE A 552 -22.87 -27.76 3.90
CA ILE A 552 -24.16 -27.82 3.20
C ILE A 552 -25.35 -27.49 4.13
N PRO A 553 -25.57 -28.19 5.27
CA PRO A 553 -26.68 -27.86 6.15
C PRO A 553 -26.53 -26.48 6.81
N TYR A 554 -25.30 -26.02 7.07
CA TYR A 554 -25.06 -24.67 7.59
C TYR A 554 -25.45 -23.61 6.55
N ALA A 555 -25.02 -23.75 5.30
CA ALA A 555 -25.38 -22.83 4.22
C ALA A 555 -26.90 -22.76 4.00
N ILE A 556 -27.62 -23.90 4.07
CA ILE A 556 -29.09 -23.90 4.00
C ILE A 556 -29.71 -23.17 5.20
N LYS A 557 -29.19 -23.41 6.41
CA LYS A 557 -29.64 -22.72 7.62
C LYS A 557 -29.38 -21.22 7.54
N ASP A 558 -28.22 -20.83 7.04
CA ASP A 558 -27.77 -19.45 6.96
C ASP A 558 -28.50 -18.66 5.88
N PHE A 559 -28.67 -19.26 4.69
CA PHE A 559 -29.60 -18.78 3.68
C PHE A 559 -31.02 -18.68 4.23
N GLY A 560 -31.48 -19.63 5.05
CA GLY A 560 -32.76 -19.52 5.75
C GLY A 560 -32.81 -18.29 6.66
N ARG A 561 -31.75 -18.03 7.44
CA ARG A 561 -31.64 -16.84 8.30
C ARG A 561 -31.74 -15.56 7.48
N SER A 562 -31.23 -15.52 6.24
CA SER A 562 -31.29 -14.31 5.42
C SER A 562 -32.66 -13.89 4.90
N PHE A 563 -33.69 -14.73 5.02
CA PHE A 563 -35.07 -14.31 4.76
C PHE A 563 -35.79 -13.75 5.98
N TYR A 564 -35.29 -14.01 7.19
CA TYR A 564 -35.95 -13.62 8.44
C TYR A 564 -35.17 -12.56 9.22
N MET A 565 -33.86 -12.44 8.98
CA MET A 565 -33.04 -11.40 9.57
C MET A 565 -32.96 -10.20 8.63
N ASN A 566 -33.45 -9.05 9.10
CA ASN A 566 -33.16 -7.77 8.46
C ASN A 566 -31.67 -7.47 8.69
N TYR A 567 -30.85 -7.73 7.68
CA TYR A 567 -29.43 -7.32 7.64
C TYR A 567 -29.25 -5.82 7.43
N ASP A 568 -30.34 -5.15 7.06
CA ASP A 568 -30.42 -3.71 7.04
C ASP A 568 -30.45 -3.21 8.50
N SER A 569 -29.29 -2.80 9.02
CA SER A 569 -29.22 -1.72 10.02
C SER A 569 -29.69 -0.38 9.43
N VAL A 570 -30.01 -0.35 8.14
CA VAL A 570 -30.90 0.64 7.55
C VAL A 570 -32.28 0.42 8.20
N GLN A 571 -32.72 1.36 9.04
CA GLN A 571 -34.15 1.66 9.05
C GLN A 571 -34.52 1.89 7.58
N LYS A 572 -35.09 0.85 6.93
CA LYS A 572 -35.60 0.88 5.56
C LYS A 572 -36.10 2.27 5.26
N ASP A 573 -35.40 2.99 4.37
CA ASP A 573 -35.78 4.27 3.82
C ASP A 573 -36.70 5.04 4.77
N ASP A 574 -36.22 5.42 5.97
CA ASP A 574 -37.02 6.35 6.78
C ASP A 574 -37.17 7.58 5.88
N PRO A 575 -38.38 7.89 5.37
CA PRO A 575 -38.56 9.06 4.51
C PRO A 575 -38.23 10.35 5.26
N LYS A 576 -38.00 10.26 6.57
CA LYS A 576 -37.54 11.34 7.43
C LYS A 576 -36.02 11.46 7.58
N ALA A 577 -35.22 10.53 7.07
CA ALA A 577 -33.76 10.61 7.13
C ALA A 577 -33.19 11.47 5.98
N LEU A 578 -32.04 12.09 6.23
CA LEU A 578 -31.25 12.79 5.23
C LEU A 578 -30.66 11.75 4.25
N THR A 579 -30.97 11.85 2.96
CA THR A 579 -30.49 10.90 1.95
C THR A 579 -29.22 11.41 1.28
N ILE A 580 -28.15 10.62 1.36
CA ILE A 580 -26.84 10.95 0.81
C ILE A 580 -26.44 9.91 -0.23
N TRP A 581 -26.05 10.35 -1.42
CA TRP A 581 -25.48 9.47 -2.44
C TRP A 581 -23.96 9.71 -2.55
N VAL A 582 -23.17 8.63 -2.57
CA VAL A 582 -21.71 8.72 -2.51
C VAL A 582 -21.07 8.03 -3.71
N GLN A 583 -20.30 8.77 -4.49
CA GLN A 583 -19.55 8.26 -5.65
C GLN A 583 -18.17 7.75 -5.26
N ARG A 584 -18.09 6.70 -4.44
CA ARG A 584 -16.82 6.10 -4.02
C ARG A 584 -16.92 4.58 -3.93
N GLY A 585 -15.77 3.93 -3.73
CA GLY A 585 -15.69 2.51 -3.40
C GLY A 585 -16.48 2.19 -2.13
N ARG A 586 -16.94 0.93 -2.02
CA ARG A 586 -17.76 0.47 -0.91
C ARG A 586 -17.09 0.70 0.45
N ASP A 587 -15.79 0.44 0.55
CA ASP A 587 -15.01 0.58 1.79
C ASP A 587 -15.10 2.01 2.37
N TYR A 588 -14.95 3.02 1.51
CA TYR A 588 -15.13 4.42 1.88
C TYR A 588 -16.55 4.72 2.38
N VAL A 589 -17.56 4.15 1.74
CA VAL A 589 -18.97 4.35 2.10
C VAL A 589 -19.30 3.68 3.44
N ASP A 590 -18.77 2.48 3.67
CA ASP A 590 -19.03 1.73 4.89
C ASP A 590 -18.34 2.39 6.10
N LEU A 591 -17.11 2.91 5.95
CA LEU A 591 -16.49 3.73 6.99
C LEU A 591 -17.27 5.02 7.27
N LEU A 592 -17.75 5.71 6.23
CA LEU A 592 -18.55 6.93 6.41
C LEU A 592 -19.83 6.64 7.21
N LYS A 593 -20.51 5.53 6.91
CA LYS A 593 -21.68 5.07 7.67
C LYS A 593 -21.35 4.82 9.13
N GLU A 594 -20.25 4.10 9.38
CA GLU A 594 -19.80 3.81 10.74
C GLU A 594 -19.51 5.11 11.52
N MET A 595 -18.83 6.07 10.91
CA MET A 595 -18.55 7.36 11.55
C MET A 595 -19.83 8.18 11.78
N VAL A 596 -20.80 8.12 10.88
CA VAL A 596 -22.10 8.78 11.07
C VAL A 596 -22.85 8.17 12.24
N ASP A 597 -22.88 6.85 12.36
CA ASP A 597 -23.56 6.13 13.45
C ASP A 597 -22.86 6.35 14.80
N GLN A 598 -21.53 6.47 14.80
CA GLN A 598 -20.73 6.67 16.02
C GLN A 598 -20.66 8.13 16.48
N ASP A 599 -20.74 9.09 15.54
CA ASP A 599 -20.43 10.50 15.82
C ASP A 599 -21.55 11.46 15.44
N PHE A 600 -21.91 11.54 14.15
CA PHE A 600 -22.84 12.54 13.64
C PHE A 600 -24.26 12.38 14.20
N THR A 601 -24.85 11.19 14.06
CA THR A 601 -26.22 10.91 14.47
C THR A 601 -26.39 11.04 15.99
N PRO A 602 -25.49 10.52 16.85
CA PRO A 602 -25.58 10.72 18.30
C PRO A 602 -25.45 12.19 18.74
N LYS A 603 -24.58 12.99 18.07
CA LYS A 603 -24.36 14.40 18.42
C LYS A 603 -25.49 15.33 17.96
N THR A 604 -26.07 15.06 16.79
CA THR A 604 -27.02 15.98 16.14
C THR A 604 -28.48 15.52 16.23
N GLY A 605 -28.71 14.22 16.42
CA GLY A 605 -30.03 13.59 16.29
C GLY A 605 -30.54 13.45 14.86
N ILE A 606 -29.77 13.88 13.85
CA ILE A 606 -30.14 13.78 12.42
C ILE A 606 -29.85 12.35 11.96
N GLN A 607 -30.87 11.66 11.46
CA GLN A 607 -30.73 10.34 10.85
C GLN A 607 -30.28 10.46 9.39
N VAL A 608 -29.39 9.58 8.94
CA VAL A 608 -28.80 9.66 7.60
C VAL A 608 -28.92 8.31 6.89
N ASN A 609 -29.41 8.33 5.65
CA ASN A 609 -29.41 7.19 4.73
C ASN A 609 -28.30 7.37 3.68
N ILE A 610 -27.23 6.59 3.78
CA ILE A 610 -26.09 6.67 2.85
C ILE A 610 -26.17 5.56 1.81
N ASN A 611 -26.29 5.96 0.54
CA ASN A 611 -26.39 5.08 -0.62
C ASN A 611 -25.17 5.21 -1.53
N LEU A 612 -24.71 4.07 -2.05
CA LEU A 612 -23.61 4.06 -3.02
C LEU A 612 -24.14 4.49 -4.40
N MET A 613 -23.43 5.42 -5.04
CA MET A 613 -23.67 5.86 -6.40
C MET A 613 -22.56 5.33 -7.31
N PRO A 614 -22.75 4.14 -7.92
CA PRO A 614 -21.70 3.52 -8.74
C PRO A 614 -21.51 4.23 -10.09
N ASN A 615 -22.50 5.01 -10.54
CA ASN A 615 -22.48 5.70 -11.82
C ASN A 615 -22.96 7.16 -11.65
N PRO A 616 -22.14 8.17 -12.01
CA PRO A 616 -22.53 9.57 -11.91
C PRO A 616 -23.75 9.93 -12.77
N ASN A 617 -24.03 9.18 -13.85
CA ASN A 617 -25.23 9.38 -14.67
C ASN A 617 -26.53 9.18 -13.90
N MET A 618 -26.49 8.51 -12.73
CA MET A 618 -27.68 8.38 -11.87
C MET A 618 -28.14 9.74 -11.34
N LEU A 619 -27.25 10.68 -11.05
CA LEU A 619 -27.65 12.04 -10.67
C LEU A 619 -28.31 12.80 -11.82
N ILE A 620 -27.87 12.56 -13.06
CA ILE A 620 -28.46 13.22 -14.24
C ILE A 620 -29.88 12.68 -14.46
N LEU A 621 -30.03 11.36 -14.49
CA LEU A 621 -31.32 10.69 -14.65
C LEU A 621 -32.27 11.01 -13.48
N GLY A 622 -31.76 10.96 -12.25
CA GLY A 622 -32.50 11.31 -11.04
C GLY A 622 -32.98 12.75 -11.04
N ASN A 623 -32.10 13.70 -11.43
CA ASN A 623 -32.50 15.10 -11.54
C ASN A 623 -33.60 15.33 -12.58
N ALA A 624 -33.53 14.64 -13.73
CA ALA A 624 -34.58 14.67 -14.75
C ALA A 624 -35.90 14.01 -14.27
N ALA A 625 -35.81 12.93 -13.50
CA ALA A 625 -36.95 12.21 -12.93
C ALA A 625 -37.56 12.89 -11.70
N GLY A 626 -36.83 13.81 -11.06
CA GLY A 626 -37.22 14.43 -9.79
C GLY A 626 -36.89 13.60 -8.55
N ASP A 627 -36.09 12.55 -8.71
CA ASP A 627 -35.65 11.66 -7.64
C ASP A 627 -34.14 11.83 -7.44
N VAL A 628 -33.77 12.74 -6.53
CA VAL A 628 -32.39 13.12 -6.23
C VAL A 628 -32.13 13.00 -4.73
N PRO A 629 -30.89 12.74 -4.31
CA PRO A 629 -30.54 12.76 -2.89
C PRO A 629 -30.64 14.19 -2.33
N ASP A 630 -30.56 14.32 -1.01
CA ASP A 630 -30.38 15.61 -0.38
C ASP A 630 -28.95 16.12 -0.59
N VAL A 631 -27.96 15.22 -0.43
CA VAL A 631 -26.53 15.49 -0.60
C VAL A 631 -25.91 14.49 -1.56
N ALA A 632 -25.06 14.98 -2.46
CA ALA A 632 -24.18 14.14 -3.28
C ALA A 632 -22.72 14.35 -2.86
N LEU A 633 -22.01 13.26 -2.59
CA LEU A 633 -20.59 13.23 -2.22
C LEU A 633 -19.75 12.53 -3.30
N GLY A 634 -18.48 12.92 -3.40
CA GLY A 634 -17.51 12.36 -4.33
C GLY A 634 -17.75 12.75 -5.78
N VAL A 635 -18.56 13.80 -6.05
CA VAL A 635 -18.84 14.20 -7.43
C VAL A 635 -17.61 14.86 -8.06
N GLY A 636 -17.46 14.71 -9.37
CA GLY A 636 -16.31 15.26 -10.09
C GLY A 636 -16.25 16.79 -10.08
N GLU A 637 -15.06 17.34 -10.23
CA GLU A 637 -14.74 18.79 -10.18
C GLU A 637 -15.74 19.71 -10.90
N ALA A 638 -16.09 19.42 -12.15
CA ALA A 638 -16.97 20.27 -12.94
C ALA A 638 -18.47 20.11 -12.62
N THR A 639 -18.85 19.07 -11.87
CA THR A 639 -20.25 18.69 -11.66
C THR A 639 -21.04 19.76 -10.89
N PRO A 640 -20.54 20.32 -9.78
CA PRO A 640 -21.25 21.40 -9.08
C PRO A 640 -21.56 22.61 -9.96
N ALA A 641 -20.61 23.06 -10.77
CA ALA A 641 -20.81 24.21 -11.66
C ALA A 641 -21.76 23.89 -12.83
N ASP A 642 -21.66 22.72 -13.47
CA ASP A 642 -22.61 22.29 -14.53
C ASP A 642 -24.04 22.20 -13.99
N TYR A 643 -24.23 21.67 -12.78
CA TYR A 643 -25.55 21.62 -12.16
C TYR A 643 -26.05 23.00 -11.73
N ALA A 644 -25.15 23.90 -11.33
CA ALA A 644 -25.48 25.28 -10.98
C ALA A 644 -26.01 26.04 -12.20
N MET A 645 -25.38 25.89 -13.38
CA MET A 645 -25.86 26.44 -14.66
C MET A 645 -27.29 25.99 -14.97
N ARG A 646 -27.66 24.77 -14.56
CA ARG A 646 -28.99 24.17 -14.75
C ARG A 646 -29.96 24.42 -13.59
N SER A 647 -29.57 25.23 -12.60
CA SER A 647 -30.34 25.50 -11.38
C SER A 647 -30.74 24.23 -10.60
N ALA A 648 -29.89 23.20 -10.61
CA ALA A 648 -30.16 21.88 -10.01
C ALA A 648 -29.53 21.67 -8.62
N VAL A 649 -28.63 22.56 -8.19
CA VAL A 649 -27.93 22.52 -6.90
C VAL A 649 -28.07 23.82 -6.13
N GLU A 650 -27.87 23.77 -4.82
CA GLU A 650 -27.91 24.94 -3.94
C GLU A 650 -26.62 25.75 -3.97
N ASP A 651 -26.76 27.06 -3.78
CA ASP A 651 -25.64 27.98 -3.61
C ASP A 651 -25.25 28.03 -2.13
N LEU A 652 -24.18 27.32 -1.79
CA LEU A 652 -23.67 27.15 -0.43
C LEU A 652 -23.19 28.46 0.18
N SER A 653 -22.82 29.44 -0.64
CA SER A 653 -22.37 30.76 -0.17
C SER A 653 -23.44 31.54 0.61
N LYS A 654 -24.71 31.11 0.51
CA LYS A 654 -25.85 31.72 1.19
C LYS A 654 -26.12 31.15 2.58
N TYR A 655 -25.44 30.08 2.98
CA TYR A 655 -25.70 29.39 4.24
C TYR A 655 -24.95 30.03 5.43
N PRO A 656 -25.52 30.01 6.65
CA PRO A 656 -24.84 30.52 7.83
C PRO A 656 -23.52 29.80 8.11
N GLY A 657 -22.47 30.56 8.40
CA GLY A 657 -21.13 30.02 8.71
C GLY A 657 -20.33 29.60 7.47
N PHE A 658 -20.82 29.85 6.25
CA PHE A 658 -20.10 29.51 5.02
C PHE A 658 -18.66 30.05 4.99
N ASP A 659 -18.43 31.31 5.37
CA ASP A 659 -17.08 31.90 5.32
C ASP A 659 -16.07 31.16 6.21
N GLU A 660 -16.50 30.58 7.33
CA GLU A 660 -15.63 29.77 8.20
C GLU A 660 -15.34 28.40 7.58
N VAL A 661 -16.35 27.78 6.96
CA VAL A 661 -16.19 26.51 6.24
C VAL A 661 -15.30 26.71 5.01
N ASN A 662 -15.48 27.82 4.29
CA ASN A 662 -14.77 28.11 3.06
C ASN A 662 -13.26 28.31 3.28
N LYS A 663 -12.85 28.82 4.45
CA LYS A 663 -11.43 28.99 4.84
C LYS A 663 -10.66 27.67 4.98
N ARG A 664 -11.35 26.53 5.08
CA ARG A 664 -10.72 25.21 5.21
C ARG A 664 -9.98 24.77 3.94
N PHE A 665 -10.25 25.40 2.80
CA PHE A 665 -9.78 24.95 1.49
C PHE A 665 -8.98 26.02 0.75
N ILE A 666 -8.16 25.57 -0.19
CA ILE A 666 -7.34 26.47 -1.02
C ILE A 666 -8.25 27.20 -2.03
N PRO A 667 -8.23 28.55 -2.10
CA PRO A 667 -9.10 29.32 -2.99
C PRO A 667 -8.94 28.96 -4.48
N GLY A 668 -7.72 28.60 -4.89
CA GLY A 668 -7.42 28.18 -6.25
C GLY A 668 -8.11 26.88 -6.67
N VAL A 669 -8.29 25.96 -5.72
CA VAL A 669 -9.01 24.68 -5.90
C VAL A 669 -10.53 24.95 -5.94
N GLN A 670 -11.02 25.81 -5.03
CA GLN A 670 -12.44 26.20 -4.98
C GLN A 670 -12.93 26.89 -6.25
N ARG A 671 -12.03 27.50 -7.02
CA ARG A 671 -12.37 28.22 -8.27
C ARG A 671 -13.25 27.41 -9.21
N ALA A 672 -12.98 26.11 -9.37
CA ALA A 672 -13.76 25.22 -10.24
C ALA A 672 -15.19 24.94 -9.73
N LEU A 673 -15.44 25.14 -8.43
CA LEU A 673 -16.73 24.90 -7.77
C LEU A 673 -17.64 26.13 -7.75
N THR A 674 -17.23 27.21 -8.42
CA THR A 674 -17.96 28.48 -8.47
C THR A 674 -18.66 28.68 -9.80
N TYR A 675 -19.79 29.38 -9.76
CA TYR A 675 -20.50 29.83 -10.96
C TYR A 675 -21.27 31.12 -10.65
N ASN A 676 -21.20 32.14 -11.52
CA ASN A 676 -21.97 33.38 -11.38
C ASN A 676 -21.85 34.04 -9.98
N GLY A 677 -20.66 33.98 -9.38
CA GLY A 677 -20.36 34.52 -8.05
C GLY A 677 -20.87 33.71 -6.85
N GLY A 678 -21.50 32.54 -7.05
CA GLY A 678 -21.87 31.60 -5.99
C GLY A 678 -20.93 30.40 -5.91
N THR A 679 -20.98 29.67 -4.78
CA THR A 679 -20.20 28.45 -4.55
C THR A 679 -21.16 27.27 -4.41
N TYR A 680 -21.00 26.24 -5.24
CA TYR A 680 -22.00 25.17 -5.37
C TYR A 680 -21.52 23.80 -4.90
N GLY A 681 -20.29 23.73 -4.38
CA GLY A 681 -19.75 22.54 -3.74
C GLY A 681 -18.65 22.87 -2.74
N LEU A 682 -18.37 21.92 -1.86
CA LEU A 682 -17.20 21.94 -0.97
C LEU A 682 -16.22 20.84 -1.40
N PRO A 683 -14.91 21.11 -1.48
CA PRO A 683 -13.92 20.08 -1.75
C PRO A 683 -13.91 18.99 -0.66
N GLU A 684 -13.73 17.73 -1.05
CA GLU A 684 -13.57 16.60 -0.12
C GLU A 684 -12.15 16.04 -0.19
N VAL A 685 -11.70 15.72 -1.40
CA VAL A 685 -10.37 15.21 -1.72
C VAL A 685 -9.73 16.12 -2.73
N GLU A 686 -8.46 16.41 -2.54
CA GLU A 686 -7.58 17.09 -3.49
C GLU A 686 -6.58 16.06 -4.03
N ASN A 687 -6.25 16.10 -5.32
CA ASN A 687 -5.25 15.26 -5.94
C ASN A 687 -4.12 16.18 -6.40
N PHE A 688 -2.97 16.09 -5.75
CA PHE A 688 -1.82 16.90 -6.11
C PHE A 688 -1.13 16.36 -7.37
N GLN A 689 -0.53 17.25 -8.16
CA GLN A 689 0.50 16.90 -9.14
C GLN A 689 1.86 17.39 -8.66
N VAL A 690 2.87 16.52 -8.66
CA VAL A 690 4.25 16.84 -8.26
C VAL A 690 5.25 16.20 -9.23
N MET A 691 6.50 16.63 -9.16
CA MET A 691 7.58 16.02 -9.91
C MET A 691 8.20 14.90 -9.08
N PHE A 692 8.26 13.69 -9.64
CA PHE A 692 8.95 12.54 -9.10
C PHE A 692 10.33 12.44 -9.74
N TYR A 693 11.36 12.08 -8.95
CA TYR A 693 12.68 11.76 -9.48
C TYR A 693 13.37 10.65 -8.69
N ARG A 694 14.17 9.84 -9.39
CA ARG A 694 15.03 8.78 -8.84
C ARG A 694 16.31 9.40 -8.28
N SER A 695 16.38 9.54 -6.96
CA SER A 695 17.49 10.23 -6.29
C SER A 695 18.81 9.49 -6.46
N ASP A 696 18.78 8.16 -6.44
CA ASP A 696 19.94 7.30 -6.70
C ASP A 696 20.51 7.50 -8.11
N ILE A 697 19.65 7.54 -9.13
CA ILE A 697 20.07 7.78 -10.52
C ILE A 697 20.61 9.20 -10.68
N PHE A 698 19.97 10.19 -10.05
CA PHE A 698 20.43 11.58 -10.10
C PHE A 698 21.78 11.75 -9.43
N GLU A 699 22.00 11.14 -8.26
CA GLU A 699 23.29 11.15 -7.57
C GLU A 699 24.39 10.48 -8.40
N ASN A 700 24.10 9.33 -9.02
CA ASN A 700 25.04 8.62 -9.89
C ASN A 700 25.44 9.42 -11.13
N LEU A 701 24.52 10.22 -11.69
CA LEU A 701 24.77 11.10 -12.83
C LEU A 701 25.29 12.50 -12.43
N GLY A 702 25.39 12.80 -11.13
CA GLY A 702 25.76 14.13 -10.65
C GLY A 702 24.72 15.22 -10.94
N LEU A 703 23.46 14.83 -11.11
CA LEU A 703 22.33 15.71 -11.37
C LEU A 703 21.66 16.17 -10.07
N LYS A 704 20.90 17.27 -10.15
CA LYS A 704 20.02 17.75 -9.09
C LYS A 704 18.59 17.81 -9.61
N ALA A 705 17.62 17.67 -8.71
CA ALA A 705 16.21 17.88 -9.06
C ALA A 705 16.03 19.30 -9.65
N PRO A 706 15.43 19.44 -10.84
CA PRO A 706 15.29 20.74 -11.50
C PRO A 706 14.24 21.60 -10.80
N ASP A 707 14.55 22.88 -10.59
CA ASP A 707 13.63 23.83 -9.96
C ASP A 707 12.86 24.64 -11.03
N THR A 708 13.44 24.82 -12.22
CA THR A 708 12.82 25.55 -13.34
C THR A 708 12.74 24.69 -14.60
N TRP A 709 11.87 25.08 -15.54
CA TRP A 709 11.86 24.42 -16.86
C TRP A 709 13.18 24.56 -17.63
N ASN A 710 13.97 25.61 -17.37
CA ASN A 710 15.31 25.72 -17.96
C ASN A 710 16.25 24.64 -17.39
N ASP A 711 16.19 24.39 -16.08
CA ASP A 711 16.95 23.29 -15.46
C ASP A 711 16.56 21.93 -16.06
N VAL A 712 15.26 21.73 -16.35
CA VAL A 712 14.80 20.53 -17.07
C VAL A 712 15.49 20.41 -18.43
N PHE A 713 15.51 21.48 -19.22
CA PHE A 713 16.16 21.47 -20.54
C PHE A 713 17.67 21.23 -20.45
N ASP A 714 18.32 21.65 -19.37
CA ASP A 714 19.76 21.45 -19.15
C ASP A 714 20.10 20.00 -18.78
N ILE A 715 19.23 19.29 -18.05
CA ILE A 715 19.47 17.89 -17.66
C ILE A 715 19.06 16.87 -18.74
N LEU A 716 18.11 17.21 -19.62
CA LEU A 716 17.58 16.30 -20.63
C LEU A 716 18.65 15.66 -21.54
N PRO A 717 19.66 16.39 -22.06
CA PRO A 717 20.72 15.79 -22.86
C PRO A 717 21.49 14.69 -22.11
N THR A 718 21.80 14.91 -20.84
CA THR A 718 22.51 13.92 -20.01
C THR A 718 21.67 12.67 -19.81
N LEU A 719 20.36 12.82 -19.57
CA LEU A 719 19.44 11.68 -19.47
C LEU A 719 19.40 10.90 -20.81
N GLN A 720 19.25 11.61 -21.92
CA GLN A 720 19.14 11.01 -23.25
C GLN A 720 20.41 10.28 -23.70
N GLU A 721 21.59 10.80 -23.37
CA GLU A 721 22.88 10.12 -23.60
C GLU A 721 23.00 8.78 -22.86
N ASN A 722 22.26 8.62 -21.76
CA ASN A 722 22.18 7.39 -20.98
C ASN A 722 20.93 6.55 -21.28
N GLY A 723 20.22 6.85 -22.38
CA GLY A 723 19.02 6.11 -22.78
C GLY A 723 17.79 6.37 -21.89
N MET A 724 17.80 7.46 -21.12
CA MET A 724 16.74 7.88 -20.21
C MET A 724 16.04 9.15 -20.71
N THR A 725 14.88 9.47 -20.16
CA THR A 725 14.13 10.70 -20.49
C THR A 725 13.24 11.17 -19.34
N MET A 726 12.47 12.23 -19.56
CA MET A 726 11.43 12.73 -18.65
C MET A 726 10.03 12.41 -19.16
N SER A 727 9.10 12.15 -18.24
CA SER A 727 7.66 12.08 -18.53
C SER A 727 6.94 13.36 -18.13
N ILE A 728 6.06 13.85 -18.98
CA ILE A 728 5.05 14.86 -18.63
C ILE A 728 3.67 14.39 -19.11
N PRO A 729 2.57 14.67 -18.37
CA PRO A 729 1.23 14.36 -18.84
C PRO A 729 0.91 15.11 -20.14
N LYS A 730 0.73 14.36 -21.24
CA LYS A 730 0.43 14.95 -22.56
C LYS A 730 -0.73 15.94 -22.49
N ALA A 731 -1.82 15.57 -21.83
CA ALA A 731 -3.08 16.33 -21.81
C ALA A 731 -3.05 17.59 -20.93
N ASP A 732 -1.97 17.85 -20.18
CA ASP A 732 -1.92 18.97 -19.24
C ASP A 732 -1.42 20.27 -19.92
N PHE A 733 -2.28 20.87 -20.73
CA PHE A 733 -2.03 22.22 -21.25
C PHE A 733 -2.16 23.31 -20.17
N SER A 734 -3.00 23.05 -19.15
CA SER A 734 -3.39 24.01 -18.13
C SER A 734 -2.22 24.54 -17.31
N THR A 735 -1.31 23.65 -16.89
CA THR A 735 -0.10 24.03 -16.15
C THR A 735 0.75 25.01 -16.94
N PHE A 736 1.07 24.70 -18.21
CA PHE A 736 1.86 25.59 -19.07
C PHE A 736 1.20 26.96 -19.26
N PHE A 737 -0.12 26.98 -19.42
CA PHE A 737 -0.88 28.23 -19.56
C PHE A 737 -0.81 29.06 -18.28
N PHE A 738 -1.11 28.47 -17.12
CA PHE A 738 -1.13 29.21 -15.87
C PHE A 738 0.26 29.68 -15.41
N GLU A 739 1.32 28.88 -15.61
CA GLU A 739 2.69 29.30 -15.27
C GLU A 739 3.17 30.47 -16.12
N ASN A 740 2.77 30.53 -17.40
CA ASN A 740 3.04 31.68 -18.27
C ASN A 740 2.09 32.87 -18.02
N GLY A 741 1.15 32.76 -17.08
CA GLY A 741 0.19 33.80 -16.74
C GLY A 741 -0.99 33.93 -17.70
N ALA A 742 -1.25 32.92 -18.53
CA ALA A 742 -2.40 32.87 -19.42
C ALA A 742 -3.66 32.36 -18.69
N GLU A 743 -4.81 32.93 -19.06
CA GLU A 743 -6.13 32.43 -18.67
C GLU A 743 -6.86 31.90 -19.91
N ALA A 744 -7.68 30.85 -19.75
CA ALA A 744 -8.49 30.34 -20.85
C ALA A 744 -9.68 31.25 -21.17
N TYR A 745 -10.14 32.05 -20.20
CA TYR A 745 -11.30 32.91 -20.33
C TYR A 745 -11.09 34.31 -19.77
N SER A 746 -11.84 35.28 -20.30
CA SER A 746 -11.92 36.64 -19.75
C SER A 746 -12.47 36.64 -18.31
N PRO A 747 -12.19 37.69 -17.50
CA PRO A 747 -12.67 37.76 -16.12
C PRO A 747 -14.20 37.70 -15.94
N ASP A 748 -14.94 38.14 -16.94
CA ASP A 748 -16.41 38.04 -17.00
C ASP A 748 -16.91 36.63 -17.40
N GLY A 749 -16.00 35.73 -17.82
CA GLY A 749 -16.28 34.37 -18.25
C GLY A 749 -16.94 34.25 -19.63
N LEU A 750 -17.03 35.33 -20.40
CA LEU A 750 -17.81 35.37 -21.63
C LEU A 750 -17.00 35.16 -22.91
N LYS A 751 -15.67 35.30 -22.86
CA LYS A 751 -14.78 35.12 -24.01
C LYS A 751 -13.64 34.17 -23.74
N ALA A 752 -13.23 33.42 -24.75
CA ALA A 752 -11.95 32.70 -24.74
C ALA A 752 -10.77 33.67 -24.92
N THR A 753 -9.62 33.35 -24.33
CA THR A 753 -8.40 34.19 -24.34
C THR A 753 -7.11 33.39 -24.55
N LEU A 754 -7.22 32.25 -25.23
CA LEU A 754 -6.12 31.33 -25.53
C LEU A 754 -5.01 31.99 -26.37
N THR A 755 -5.35 32.91 -27.26
CA THR A 755 -4.43 33.58 -28.20
C THR A 755 -3.71 34.80 -27.61
N SER A 756 -3.82 35.03 -26.29
CA SER A 756 -3.02 36.06 -25.62
C SER A 756 -1.51 35.82 -25.79
N GLU A 757 -0.67 36.84 -25.64
CA GLU A 757 0.81 36.70 -25.74
C GLU A 757 1.34 35.60 -24.80
N ALA A 758 0.81 35.55 -23.57
CA ALA A 758 1.09 34.50 -22.60
C ALA A 758 0.62 33.11 -23.08
N GLY A 759 -0.57 33.03 -23.68
CA GLY A 759 -1.14 31.77 -24.20
C GLY A 759 -0.39 31.22 -25.41
N GLN A 760 0.03 32.08 -26.34
CA GLN A 760 0.90 31.67 -27.45
C GLN A 760 2.25 31.13 -26.94
N LYS A 761 2.86 31.80 -25.95
CA LYS A 761 4.11 31.34 -25.33
C LYS A 761 3.93 29.99 -24.64
N ALA A 762 2.84 29.82 -23.89
CA ALA A 762 2.51 28.57 -23.22
C ALA A 762 2.31 27.41 -24.20
N PHE A 763 1.50 27.63 -25.24
CA PHE A 763 1.20 26.61 -26.25
C PHE A 763 2.45 26.20 -27.04
N LYS A 764 3.31 27.16 -27.37
CA LYS A 764 4.62 26.88 -27.98
C LYS A 764 5.50 26.06 -27.05
N MET A 765 5.58 26.42 -25.77
CA MET A 765 6.38 25.68 -24.80
C MET A 765 5.89 24.23 -24.65
N TRP A 766 4.58 24.03 -24.52
CA TRP A 766 3.97 22.71 -24.41
C TRP A 766 4.22 21.84 -25.65
N THR A 767 4.10 22.40 -26.86
CA THR A 767 4.34 21.66 -28.11
C THR A 767 5.82 21.40 -28.39
N GLU A 768 6.72 22.30 -27.97
CA GLU A 768 8.19 22.10 -28.09
C GLU A 768 8.70 20.97 -27.20
N MET A 769 8.04 20.63 -26.09
CA MET A 769 8.39 19.45 -25.28
C MET A 769 8.49 18.18 -26.12
N PHE A 770 7.55 18.01 -27.05
CA PHE A 770 7.46 16.82 -27.89
C PHE A 770 8.18 17.00 -29.22
N THR A 771 8.06 18.17 -29.86
CA THR A 771 8.62 18.40 -31.21
C THR A 771 10.10 18.74 -31.22
N LYS A 772 10.61 19.38 -30.16
CA LYS A 772 12.00 19.84 -30.06
C LYS A 772 12.81 19.04 -29.05
N TYR A 773 12.26 18.80 -27.87
CA TYR A 773 12.95 18.08 -26.80
C TYR A 773 12.73 16.56 -26.83
N ASN A 774 11.90 16.09 -27.76
CA ASN A 774 11.65 14.67 -28.02
C ASN A 774 11.19 13.89 -26.78
N LEU A 775 10.36 14.53 -25.94
CA LEU A 775 9.70 13.82 -24.85
C LEU A 775 8.69 12.80 -25.41
N PRO A 776 8.52 11.64 -24.75
CA PRO A 776 7.56 10.62 -25.15
C PRO A 776 6.12 11.15 -25.10
N ILE A 777 5.35 10.89 -26.16
CA ILE A 777 3.98 11.42 -26.32
C ILE A 777 2.95 10.64 -25.50
N ASP A 778 3.11 9.31 -25.40
CA ASP A 778 2.18 8.45 -24.68
C ASP A 778 2.96 7.53 -23.75
N ILE A 779 2.73 7.66 -22.45
CA ILE A 779 3.28 6.79 -21.41
C ILE A 779 2.09 6.19 -20.67
N PRO A 780 1.60 5.02 -21.10
CA PRO A 780 0.42 4.40 -20.51
C PRO A 780 0.58 4.08 -19.01
N ALA A 781 1.82 3.87 -18.54
CA ALA A 781 2.12 3.52 -17.16
C ALA A 781 3.44 4.14 -16.68
N PHE A 782 3.44 5.44 -16.38
CA PHE A 782 4.63 6.15 -15.87
C PHE A 782 5.23 5.45 -14.63
N PHE A 783 4.39 4.96 -13.72
CA PHE A 783 4.80 4.17 -12.56
C PHE A 783 5.80 3.05 -12.89
N GLN A 784 5.55 2.26 -13.95
CA GLN A 784 6.43 1.13 -14.30
C GLN A 784 7.78 1.63 -14.84
N HIS A 785 7.77 2.64 -15.71
CA HIS A 785 9.01 3.22 -16.25
C HIS A 785 9.86 3.93 -15.19
N PHE A 786 9.20 4.56 -14.23
CA PHE A 786 9.88 5.18 -13.10
C PHE A 786 10.51 4.14 -12.18
N ARG A 787 9.77 3.06 -11.91
CA ARG A 787 10.22 1.89 -11.14
C ARG A 787 11.44 1.22 -11.80
N ASP A 788 11.38 0.96 -13.10
CA ASP A 788 12.46 0.37 -13.90
C ASP A 788 13.67 1.32 -14.08
N GLY A 789 13.47 2.63 -13.83
CA GLY A 789 14.51 3.64 -13.88
C GLY A 789 14.84 4.18 -15.28
N ASP A 790 14.12 3.76 -16.33
CA ASP A 790 14.33 4.27 -17.70
C ASP A 790 13.69 5.65 -17.92
N ILE A 791 12.68 6.00 -17.11
CA ILE A 791 12.17 7.37 -17.01
C ILE A 791 12.36 7.82 -15.55
N PRO A 792 13.59 8.23 -15.16
CA PRO A 792 13.94 8.50 -13.78
C PRO A 792 13.35 9.82 -13.25
N ILE A 793 12.62 10.58 -14.06
CA ILE A 793 11.99 11.84 -13.70
C ILE A 793 10.67 12.02 -14.44
N GLY A 794 9.65 12.53 -13.76
CA GLY A 794 8.41 12.90 -14.43
C GLY A 794 7.36 13.53 -13.53
N ILE A 795 6.35 14.13 -14.15
CA ILE A 795 5.21 14.74 -13.46
C ILE A 795 4.09 13.71 -13.36
N ALA A 796 3.61 13.46 -12.14
CA ALA A 796 2.51 12.54 -11.90
C ALA A 796 1.69 12.97 -10.68
N ASP A 797 0.66 12.20 -10.35
CA ASP A 797 -0.36 12.56 -9.38
C ASP A 797 -0.24 11.80 -8.05
N PHE A 798 -1.12 12.11 -7.09
CA PHE A 798 -1.21 11.41 -5.80
C PHE A 798 -1.39 9.89 -5.96
N ASN A 799 -2.11 9.42 -6.99
CA ASN A 799 -2.26 7.98 -7.21
C ASN A 799 -0.92 7.31 -7.53
N THR A 800 -0.07 7.97 -8.32
CA THR A 800 1.28 7.49 -8.60
C THR A 800 2.14 7.46 -7.34
N TYR A 801 2.03 8.48 -6.48
CA TYR A 801 2.69 8.51 -5.18
C TYR A 801 2.33 7.29 -4.32
N VAL A 802 1.02 7.00 -4.18
CA VAL A 802 0.54 5.83 -3.44
C VAL A 802 1.02 4.53 -4.08
N GLN A 803 0.95 4.40 -5.41
CA GLN A 803 1.45 3.21 -6.11
C GLN A 803 2.94 2.97 -5.86
N LEU A 804 3.78 4.00 -5.86
CA LEU A 804 5.21 3.86 -5.56
C LEU A 804 5.46 3.38 -4.13
N LEU A 805 4.69 3.89 -3.16
CA LEU A 805 4.82 3.46 -1.77
C LEU A 805 4.41 1.99 -1.55
N VAL A 806 3.35 1.51 -2.22
CA VAL A 806 2.80 0.16 -1.93
C VAL A 806 3.26 -0.92 -2.90
N ALA A 807 3.64 -0.57 -4.13
CA ALA A 807 3.89 -1.52 -5.21
C ALA A 807 5.33 -1.52 -5.75
N ALA A 808 6.23 -0.67 -5.23
CA ALA A 808 7.64 -0.61 -5.63
C ALA A 808 8.61 -0.61 -4.42
N PRO A 809 8.52 -1.62 -3.52
CA PRO A 809 9.32 -1.66 -2.29
C PRO A 809 10.83 -1.66 -2.56
N GLU A 810 11.28 -2.20 -3.70
CA GLU A 810 12.70 -2.28 -4.06
C GLU A 810 13.38 -0.94 -4.39
N ILE A 811 12.60 0.13 -4.62
CA ILE A 811 13.14 1.49 -4.80
C ILE A 811 12.81 2.39 -3.60
N THR A 812 12.34 1.83 -2.48
CA THR A 812 12.07 2.60 -1.25
C THR A 812 13.32 3.36 -0.83
N GLY A 813 13.18 4.67 -0.57
CA GLY A 813 14.32 5.54 -0.23
C GLY A 813 15.17 6.01 -1.42
N HIS A 814 14.96 5.45 -2.62
CA HIS A 814 15.70 5.80 -3.84
C HIS A 814 14.93 6.73 -4.78
N TRP A 815 13.79 7.26 -4.35
CA TRP A 815 13.06 8.29 -5.07
C TRP A 815 12.55 9.36 -4.10
N LYS A 816 12.29 10.54 -4.66
CA LYS A 816 11.74 11.69 -3.93
C LYS A 816 10.75 12.43 -4.81
N ILE A 817 9.94 13.29 -4.17
CA ILE A 817 9.12 14.28 -4.87
C ILE A 817 9.66 15.69 -4.67
N ALA A 818 9.32 16.56 -5.62
CA ALA A 818 9.57 17.99 -5.59
C ALA A 818 8.37 18.72 -6.21
N PRO A 819 8.18 20.03 -5.93
CA PRO A 819 7.24 20.85 -6.69
C PRO A 819 7.50 20.75 -8.20
N LEU A 820 6.46 21.01 -9.01
CA LEU A 820 6.60 21.02 -10.47
C LEU A 820 7.66 22.06 -10.89
N PRO A 821 8.53 21.79 -11.87
CA PRO A 821 9.37 22.83 -12.46
C PRO A 821 8.51 24.01 -12.92
N GLY A 822 9.00 25.22 -12.71
CA GLY A 822 8.20 26.42 -12.90
C GLY A 822 8.96 27.50 -13.67
N ILE A 823 8.36 28.69 -13.71
CA ILE A 823 8.92 29.84 -14.43
C ILE A 823 9.44 30.86 -13.42
N GLU A 824 10.75 31.09 -13.45
CA GLU A 824 11.39 32.15 -12.68
C GLU A 824 10.85 33.52 -13.10
N GLN A 825 10.35 34.26 -12.10
CA GLN A 825 9.82 35.60 -12.24
C GLN A 825 10.93 36.64 -12.07
N PRO A 826 10.74 37.90 -12.55
CA PRO A 826 11.75 38.95 -12.39
C PRO A 826 12.16 39.29 -10.94
N ASP A 827 11.35 38.90 -9.96
CA ASP A 827 11.63 39.06 -8.52
C ASP A 827 12.38 37.87 -7.90
N GLY A 828 12.74 36.86 -8.70
CA GLY A 828 13.44 35.64 -8.28
C GLY A 828 12.53 34.56 -7.69
N GLN A 829 11.20 34.78 -7.63
CA GLN A 829 10.26 33.72 -7.25
C GLN A 829 10.04 32.78 -8.44
N VAL A 830 9.97 31.46 -8.20
CA VAL A 830 9.55 30.51 -9.23
C VAL A 830 8.04 30.28 -9.13
N ALA A 831 7.31 30.65 -10.18
CA ALA A 831 5.87 30.46 -10.27
C ALA A 831 5.54 29.07 -10.83
N ARG A 832 4.66 28.33 -10.14
CA ARG A 832 4.35 26.90 -10.39
C ARG A 832 2.84 26.64 -10.51
N TRP A 833 2.12 27.60 -11.09
CA TRP A 833 0.66 27.56 -11.14
C TRP A 833 0.17 26.32 -11.88
N SER A 834 -0.57 25.46 -11.19
CA SER A 834 -1.06 24.18 -11.72
C SER A 834 -2.48 23.91 -11.24
N PRO A 835 -3.34 23.28 -12.05
CA PRO A 835 -4.58 22.72 -11.53
C PRO A 835 -4.28 21.61 -10.52
N GLN A 836 -5.23 21.35 -9.63
CA GLN A 836 -5.25 20.18 -8.75
C GLN A 836 -6.54 19.41 -8.98
N GLY A 837 -6.48 18.09 -9.07
CA GLY A 837 -7.71 17.31 -9.18
C GLY A 837 -8.54 17.44 -7.91
N LEU A 838 -9.87 17.40 -8.00
CA LEU A 838 -10.70 17.37 -6.81
C LEU A 838 -12.00 16.57 -6.99
N SER A 839 -12.53 16.11 -5.87
CA SER A 839 -13.92 15.67 -5.74
C SER A 839 -14.64 16.56 -4.74
N ALA A 840 -15.94 16.74 -4.93
CA ALA A 840 -16.73 17.68 -4.17
C ALA A 840 -18.01 17.08 -3.61
N ALA A 841 -18.49 17.73 -2.56
CA ALA A 841 -19.80 17.55 -1.96
C ALA A 841 -20.74 18.68 -2.37
N MET A 842 -21.99 18.37 -2.71
CA MET A 842 -23.00 19.37 -3.10
C MET A 842 -24.39 19.05 -2.53
N ILE A 843 -25.21 20.09 -2.32
CA ILE A 843 -26.61 19.97 -1.87
C ILE A 843 -27.53 20.14 -3.07
N MET A 844 -28.47 19.21 -3.25
CA MET A 844 -29.41 19.25 -4.37
C MET A 844 -30.51 20.29 -4.13
N LYS A 845 -30.87 21.07 -5.18
CA LYS A 845 -31.88 22.14 -5.09
C LYS A 845 -33.25 21.63 -4.62
N LYS A 846 -33.59 20.39 -4.98
CA LYS A 846 -34.88 19.74 -4.71
C LYS A 846 -34.99 19.13 -3.30
N SER A 847 -33.92 19.14 -2.51
CA SER A 847 -33.96 18.66 -1.13
C SER A 847 -34.96 19.45 -0.28
N ASP A 848 -35.76 18.77 0.54
CA ASP A 848 -36.59 19.41 1.57
C ASP A 848 -35.84 19.56 2.92
N ARG A 849 -34.58 19.08 2.99
CA ARG A 849 -33.76 18.95 4.21
C ARG A 849 -32.48 19.78 4.15
N LYS A 850 -32.55 20.96 3.54
CA LYS A 850 -31.38 21.81 3.24
C LYS A 850 -30.54 22.20 4.45
N ASP A 851 -31.18 22.46 5.59
CA ASP A 851 -30.47 22.83 6.82
C ASP A 851 -29.75 21.61 7.43
N GLU A 852 -30.41 20.44 7.47
CA GLU A 852 -29.81 19.17 7.91
C GLU A 852 -28.64 18.77 6.99
N ALA A 853 -28.81 18.95 5.68
CA ALA A 853 -27.77 18.73 4.68
C ALA A 853 -26.55 19.65 4.90
N TRP A 854 -26.78 20.92 5.24
CA TRP A 854 -25.70 21.86 5.54
C TRP A 854 -24.98 21.51 6.85
N GLU A 855 -25.70 21.12 7.91
CA GLU A 855 -25.09 20.60 9.13
C GLU A 855 -24.21 19.37 8.87
N PHE A 856 -24.68 18.45 8.02
CA PHE A 856 -23.89 17.31 7.60
C PHE A 856 -22.62 17.73 6.85
N LEU A 857 -22.69 18.64 5.88
CA LEU A 857 -21.50 19.09 5.14
C LEU A 857 -20.50 19.81 6.04
N LYS A 858 -20.95 20.59 7.03
CA LYS A 858 -20.07 21.22 8.02
C LYS A 858 -19.31 20.20 8.85
N TRP A 859 -20.00 19.15 9.30
CA TRP A 859 -19.41 18.03 10.03
C TRP A 859 -18.44 17.26 9.15
N TRP A 860 -18.90 16.80 7.98
CA TRP A 860 -18.13 15.97 7.06
C TRP A 860 -16.82 16.62 6.65
N THR A 861 -16.84 17.91 6.36
CA THR A 861 -15.65 18.67 5.92
C THR A 861 -14.85 19.30 7.06
N SER A 862 -15.16 18.98 8.33
CA SER A 862 -14.41 19.53 9.48
C SER A 862 -13.03 18.89 9.62
N ASP A 863 -12.09 19.62 10.21
CA ASP A 863 -10.69 19.19 10.37
C ASP A 863 -10.61 17.85 11.14
N GLU A 864 -11.36 17.75 12.24
CA GLU A 864 -11.42 16.54 13.08
C GLU A 864 -11.96 15.33 12.30
N VAL A 865 -13.07 15.51 11.59
CA VAL A 865 -13.72 14.40 10.86
C VAL A 865 -12.88 13.97 9.67
N GLN A 866 -12.31 14.92 8.90
CA GLN A 866 -11.45 14.60 7.77
C GLN A 866 -10.14 13.93 8.21
N ALA A 867 -9.52 14.39 9.29
CA ALA A 867 -8.31 13.77 9.84
C ALA A 867 -8.60 12.35 10.35
N ARG A 868 -9.71 12.17 11.08
CA ARG A 868 -10.15 10.86 11.56
C ARG A 868 -10.48 9.92 10.41
N TYR A 869 -11.25 10.38 9.43
CA TYR A 869 -11.63 9.54 8.28
C TYR A 869 -10.41 9.08 7.50
N ALA A 870 -9.44 9.96 7.28
CA ALA A 870 -8.18 9.62 6.62
C ALA A 870 -7.35 8.59 7.38
N LYS A 871 -7.24 8.77 8.70
CA LYS A 871 -6.53 7.83 9.57
C LYS A 871 -7.22 6.48 9.65
N ASP A 872 -8.54 6.46 9.85
CA ASP A 872 -9.32 5.24 10.02
C ASP A 872 -9.34 4.42 8.71
N ILE A 873 -9.49 5.07 7.53
CA ILE A 873 -9.49 4.33 6.25
C ILE A 873 -8.11 3.72 5.96
N GLU A 874 -7.02 4.47 6.18
CA GLU A 874 -5.66 4.00 5.98
C GLU A 874 -5.31 2.87 6.97
N SER A 875 -5.77 3.00 8.22
CA SER A 875 -5.55 1.97 9.26
C SER A 875 -6.31 0.67 8.98
N PHE A 876 -7.52 0.76 8.44
CA PHE A 876 -8.38 -0.42 8.23
C PHE A 876 -8.08 -1.15 6.92
N TYR A 877 -7.69 -0.41 5.89
CA TYR A 877 -7.58 -0.93 4.53
C TYR A 877 -6.18 -0.82 3.93
N GLY A 878 -5.24 -0.18 4.63
CA GLY A 878 -3.86 -0.04 4.18
C GLY A 878 -3.56 1.30 3.51
N LEU A 879 -2.28 1.52 3.25
CA LEU A 879 -1.73 2.75 2.68
C LEU A 879 -2.29 3.03 1.26
N GLU A 880 -2.72 2.00 0.54
CA GLU A 880 -3.36 2.13 -0.77
C GLU A 880 -4.73 2.83 -0.74
N TYR A 881 -5.34 2.91 0.45
CA TYR A 881 -6.59 3.65 0.70
C TYR A 881 -6.36 5.06 1.26
N ARG A 882 -5.12 5.55 1.27
CA ARG A 882 -4.78 6.87 1.81
C ARG A 882 -5.72 7.95 1.29
N TRP A 883 -6.29 8.72 2.22
CA TRP A 883 -7.23 9.80 1.91
C TRP A 883 -6.53 11.15 1.85
N ASN A 884 -6.38 11.70 0.64
CA ASN A 884 -5.79 13.02 0.46
C ASN A 884 -6.84 14.14 0.64
N THR A 885 -7.15 14.46 1.89
CA THR A 885 -8.18 15.47 2.22
C THR A 885 -7.87 16.84 1.60
N ALA A 886 -8.89 17.50 1.07
CA ALA A 886 -8.79 18.90 0.62
C ALA A 886 -8.81 19.90 1.80
N ASN A 887 -9.10 19.43 3.02
CA ASN A 887 -9.12 20.27 4.20
C ASN A 887 -7.68 20.56 4.66
N THR A 888 -7.26 21.81 4.53
CA THR A 888 -5.91 22.29 4.85
C THR A 888 -5.54 22.21 6.33
N GLY A 889 -6.52 22.14 7.24
CA GLY A 889 -6.30 21.91 8.67
C GLY A 889 -6.06 20.43 8.97
N ALA A 890 -6.92 19.55 8.45
CA ALA A 890 -6.78 18.10 8.57
C ALA A 890 -5.47 17.61 7.96
N MET A 891 -5.08 18.11 6.78
CA MET A 891 -3.85 17.74 6.09
C MET A 891 -2.59 17.90 6.97
N ARG A 892 -2.57 18.88 7.89
CA ARG A 892 -1.44 19.12 8.81
C ARG A 892 -1.28 18.05 9.88
N THR A 893 -2.34 17.30 10.15
CA THR A 893 -2.37 16.25 11.17
C THR A 893 -2.16 14.85 10.59
N LEU A 894 -2.15 14.72 9.27
CA LEU A 894 -1.93 13.45 8.58
C LEU A 894 -0.44 13.10 8.59
N ASN A 895 -0.14 11.79 8.66
CA ASN A 895 1.22 11.28 8.73
C ASN A 895 1.86 11.21 7.34
N TRP A 896 2.43 12.32 6.89
CA TRP A 896 3.25 12.40 5.68
C TRP A 896 4.72 12.50 6.07
N PRO A 897 5.65 11.91 5.30
CA PRO A 897 7.06 12.25 5.43
C PRO A 897 7.24 13.77 5.32
N ASP A 898 8.02 14.36 6.21
CA ASP A 898 8.17 15.82 6.33
C ASP A 898 8.56 16.50 5.00
N ASP A 899 9.54 15.92 4.29
CA ASP A 899 10.06 16.47 3.04
C ASP A 899 9.01 16.37 1.91
N ASP A 900 8.23 15.29 1.89
CA ASP A 900 7.13 15.10 0.94
C ASP A 900 6.01 16.10 1.23
N LEU A 901 5.62 16.26 2.49
CA LEU A 901 4.62 17.23 2.91
C LEU A 901 5.04 18.65 2.54
N GLN A 902 6.33 18.98 2.66
CA GLN A 902 6.87 20.26 2.25
C GLN A 902 6.73 20.47 0.74
N ALA A 903 7.11 19.49 -0.08
CA ALA A 903 6.97 19.55 -1.54
C ALA A 903 5.51 19.68 -1.97
N ILE A 904 4.62 18.88 -1.37
CA ILE A 904 3.17 18.91 -1.63
C ILE A 904 2.59 20.26 -1.23
N ARG A 905 2.91 20.80 -0.05
CA ARG A 905 2.40 22.10 0.42
C ARG A 905 2.92 23.26 -0.42
N GLU A 906 4.18 23.21 -0.84
CA GLU A 906 4.73 24.23 -1.74
C GLU A 906 4.00 24.18 -3.09
N GLN A 907 3.77 22.99 -3.66
CA GLN A 907 3.04 22.88 -4.92
C GLN A 907 1.55 23.27 -4.79
N ALA A 908 0.87 22.82 -3.75
CA ALA A 908 -0.54 23.13 -3.49
C ALA A 908 -0.76 24.63 -3.23
N ARG A 909 0.25 25.34 -2.74
CA ARG A 909 0.21 26.80 -2.62
C ARG A 909 0.00 27.50 -3.97
N TRP A 910 0.42 26.88 -5.06
CA TRP A 910 0.22 27.35 -6.44
C TRP A 910 -0.98 26.70 -7.13
N ALA A 911 -1.89 26.07 -6.38
CA ALA A 911 -3.10 25.49 -6.95
C ALA A 911 -3.95 26.57 -7.64
N LYS A 912 -4.40 26.27 -8.86
CA LYS A 912 -5.29 27.13 -9.65
C LYS A 912 -6.05 26.28 -10.65
N ASN A 913 -7.30 25.98 -10.35
CA ASN A 913 -8.13 25.18 -11.23
C ASN A 913 -8.76 26.00 -12.35
N MET A 914 -9.15 25.31 -13.43
CA MET A 914 -9.88 25.92 -14.53
C MET A 914 -11.30 26.30 -14.06
N PRO A 915 -11.78 27.52 -14.34
CA PRO A 915 -13.16 27.86 -14.03
C PRO A 915 -14.11 27.18 -15.02
N ASN A 916 -15.30 26.82 -14.54
CA ASN A 916 -16.34 26.20 -15.36
C ASN A 916 -17.33 27.27 -15.86
N VAL A 917 -17.21 27.66 -17.12
CA VAL A 917 -18.07 28.63 -17.81
C VAL A 917 -18.93 27.94 -18.89
N PRO A 918 -20.03 28.54 -19.38
CA PRO A 918 -20.84 27.94 -20.44
C PRO A 918 -20.00 27.55 -21.67
N GLY A 919 -19.93 26.26 -21.98
CA GLY A 919 -19.09 25.70 -23.06
C GLY A 919 -17.75 25.10 -22.60
N PHE A 920 -17.44 25.08 -21.29
CA PHE A 920 -16.15 24.64 -20.76
C PHE A 920 -15.69 23.24 -21.22
N TYR A 921 -16.62 22.30 -21.40
CA TYR A 921 -16.31 20.93 -21.84
C TYR A 921 -15.66 20.86 -23.24
N PHE A 922 -15.79 21.94 -24.01
CA PHE A 922 -15.24 22.06 -25.35
C PHE A 922 -13.75 22.42 -25.31
N LEU A 923 -13.29 23.14 -24.27
CA LEU A 923 -11.92 23.64 -24.16
C LEU A 923 -10.86 22.54 -24.29
N GLY A 924 -10.93 21.51 -23.44
CA GLY A 924 -9.93 20.43 -23.45
C GLY A 924 -9.81 19.75 -24.81
N ARG A 925 -10.96 19.52 -25.47
CA ARG A 925 -10.97 18.91 -26.80
C ARG A 925 -10.33 19.79 -27.86
N GLU A 926 -10.61 21.09 -27.89
CA GLU A 926 -10.01 21.98 -28.89
C GLU A 926 -8.51 22.17 -28.63
N MET A 927 -8.07 22.14 -27.37
CA MET A 927 -6.64 22.12 -27.05
C MET A 927 -5.96 20.83 -27.52
N ASP A 928 -6.61 19.67 -27.37
CA ASP A 928 -6.12 18.40 -27.93
C ASP A 928 -6.02 18.46 -29.46
N PHE A 929 -7.00 19.04 -30.15
CA PHE A 929 -6.96 19.22 -31.60
C PHE A 929 -5.82 20.14 -32.02
N ALA A 930 -5.70 21.32 -31.41
CA ALA A 930 -4.60 22.24 -31.71
C ALA A 930 -3.23 21.60 -31.48
N TRP A 931 -3.08 20.87 -30.37
CA TRP A 931 -1.84 20.15 -30.07
C TRP A 931 -1.55 19.07 -31.13
N ASN A 932 -2.55 18.25 -31.50
CA ASN A 932 -2.38 17.21 -32.52
C ASN A 932 -2.01 17.83 -33.88
N ASP A 933 -2.63 18.95 -34.25
CA ASP A 933 -2.34 19.65 -35.49
C ASP A 933 -0.90 20.20 -35.50
N THR A 934 -0.44 20.73 -34.37
CA THR A 934 0.94 21.22 -34.26
C THR A 934 1.96 20.10 -34.26
N VAL A 935 1.76 19.07 -33.43
CA VAL A 935 2.76 18.02 -33.17
C VAL A 935 2.77 16.95 -34.26
N PHE A 936 1.61 16.54 -34.78
CA PHE A 936 1.53 15.49 -35.81
C PHE A 936 1.39 16.05 -37.23
N ASN A 937 0.61 17.12 -37.42
CA ASN A 937 0.30 17.65 -38.75
C ASN A 937 1.24 18.79 -39.17
N ASN A 938 2.17 19.21 -38.29
CA ASN A 938 3.11 20.31 -38.50
C ASN A 938 2.42 21.64 -38.86
N VAL A 939 1.19 21.85 -38.37
CA VAL A 939 0.51 23.15 -38.44
C VAL A 939 1.25 24.13 -37.51
N PRO A 940 1.51 25.38 -37.93
CA PRO A 940 2.11 26.37 -37.04
C PRO A 940 1.31 26.52 -35.74
N ALA A 941 2.00 26.55 -34.60
CA ALA A 941 1.37 26.56 -33.29
C ALA A 941 0.38 27.74 -33.09
N GLU A 942 0.71 28.90 -33.66
CA GLU A 942 -0.16 30.09 -33.62
C GLU A 942 -1.47 29.86 -34.39
N GLU A 943 -1.40 29.30 -35.60
CA GLU A 943 -2.57 28.99 -36.45
C GLU A 943 -3.47 27.95 -35.77
N ALA A 944 -2.89 26.87 -35.24
CA ALA A 944 -3.66 25.83 -34.56
C ALA A 944 -4.38 26.36 -33.30
N LEU A 945 -3.75 27.27 -32.55
CA LEU A 945 -4.34 27.86 -31.35
C LEU A 945 -5.45 28.87 -31.68
N GLU A 946 -5.29 29.65 -32.76
CA GLU A 946 -6.34 30.55 -33.26
C GLU A 946 -7.60 29.80 -33.69
N ASP A 947 -7.44 28.66 -34.35
CA ASP A 947 -8.55 27.79 -34.75
C ASP A 947 -9.28 27.22 -33.53
N ALA A 948 -8.53 26.75 -32.52
CA ALA A 948 -9.10 26.25 -31.27
C ALA A 948 -9.87 27.34 -30.50
N GLU A 949 -9.32 28.55 -30.39
CA GLU A 949 -10.02 29.68 -29.75
C GLU A 949 -11.30 30.03 -30.49
N THR A 950 -11.26 30.07 -31.83
CA THR A 950 -12.41 30.38 -32.66
C THR A 950 -13.51 29.33 -32.50
N ALA A 951 -13.15 28.04 -32.47
CA ALA A 951 -14.09 26.95 -32.25
C ALA A 951 -14.71 27.00 -30.85
N LEU A 952 -13.88 27.22 -29.82
CA LEU A 952 -14.32 27.36 -28.44
C LEU A 952 -15.28 28.54 -28.26
N GLN A 953 -14.94 29.72 -28.79
CA GLN A 953 -15.80 30.91 -28.69
C GLN A 953 -17.17 30.68 -29.33
N ARG A 954 -17.23 29.99 -30.48
CA ARG A 954 -18.51 29.67 -31.14
C ARG A 954 -19.39 28.78 -30.26
N GLU A 955 -18.82 27.79 -29.59
CA GLU A 955 -19.56 26.94 -28.65
C GLU A 955 -20.00 27.73 -27.42
N MET A 956 -19.10 28.54 -26.83
CA MET A 956 -19.42 29.41 -25.70
C MET A 956 -20.58 30.34 -26.02
N ASP A 957 -20.55 31.01 -27.18
CA ASP A 957 -21.64 31.87 -27.65
C ASP A 957 -22.96 31.09 -27.79
N SER A 958 -22.91 29.83 -28.23
CA SER A 958 -24.09 28.97 -28.32
C SER A 958 -24.66 28.65 -26.94
N ARG A 959 -23.81 28.27 -25.98
CA ARG A 959 -24.26 27.94 -24.62
C ARG A 959 -24.73 29.15 -23.84
N GLN A 960 -24.10 30.30 -24.03
CA GLN A 960 -24.58 31.56 -23.47
C GLN A 960 -25.99 31.88 -23.95
N ARG A 961 -26.29 31.68 -25.25
CA ARG A 961 -27.66 31.82 -25.77
C ARG A 961 -28.64 30.81 -25.16
N ASP A 962 -28.24 29.54 -25.07
CA ASP A 962 -29.08 28.48 -24.49
C ASP A 962 -29.46 28.77 -23.03
N PHE A 963 -28.54 29.35 -22.26
CA PHE A 963 -28.75 29.73 -20.85
C PHE A 963 -29.29 31.15 -20.66
N GLY A 964 -29.57 31.89 -21.73
CA GLY A 964 -30.12 33.25 -21.66
C GLY A 964 -29.14 34.30 -21.10
N ILE A 965 -27.84 34.08 -21.23
CA ILE A 965 -26.77 35.00 -20.81
C ILE A 965 -26.60 36.06 -21.90
N GLY A 966 -26.95 37.31 -21.57
CA GLY A 966 -26.98 38.42 -22.52
C GLY A 966 -25.73 39.30 -22.53
N ASN A 967 -25.68 40.22 -23.50
CA ASN A 967 -24.61 41.23 -23.59
C ASN A 967 -24.54 42.09 -22.32
N GLY A 968 -23.37 42.13 -21.68
CA GLY A 968 -23.12 42.86 -20.43
C GLY A 968 -23.33 42.02 -19.15
N ALA A 969 -23.57 40.72 -19.27
CA ALA A 969 -23.46 39.80 -18.13
C ALA A 969 -22.03 39.71 -17.60
N ASP A 970 -21.89 39.22 -16.37
CA ASP A 970 -20.60 38.97 -15.72
C ASP A 970 -20.78 37.73 -14.84
N LEU A 971 -20.12 36.63 -15.20
CA LEU A 971 -20.16 35.38 -14.45
C LEU A 971 -19.26 35.41 -13.20
N ARG A 972 -18.56 36.52 -12.97
CA ARG A 972 -17.72 36.80 -11.81
C ARG A 972 -16.71 35.67 -11.58
N VAL A 973 -15.97 35.32 -12.61
CA VAL A 973 -14.97 34.25 -12.53
C VAL A 973 -13.92 34.65 -11.50
N PRO A 974 -13.70 33.87 -10.43
CA PRO A 974 -12.71 34.20 -9.42
C PRO A 974 -11.32 34.35 -10.03
N GLN A 975 -10.62 35.42 -9.66
CA GLN A 975 -9.26 35.73 -10.12
C GLN A 975 -8.27 35.36 -9.03
N ILE A 976 -7.43 34.35 -9.29
CA ILE A 976 -6.40 33.87 -8.37
C ILE A 976 -5.06 34.43 -8.83
N LEU A 977 -4.59 35.44 -8.11
CA LEU A 977 -3.42 36.26 -8.48
C LEU A 977 -2.24 36.11 -7.52
N GLN A 978 -2.46 35.48 -6.37
CA GLN A 978 -1.47 35.33 -5.31
C GLN A 978 -1.49 33.89 -4.81
N PRO A 979 -0.32 33.28 -4.61
CA PRO A 979 -0.24 31.92 -4.11
C PRO A 979 -0.80 31.85 -2.68
N PHE A 980 -1.43 30.72 -2.34
CA PHE A 980 -2.01 30.50 -1.02
C PHE A 980 -0.94 30.59 0.08
N LYS A 981 -1.33 31.07 1.27
CA LYS A 981 -0.43 31.17 2.41
C LYS A 981 -0.89 30.19 3.46
N TRP A 982 -0.07 29.18 3.71
CA TRP A 982 -0.27 28.29 4.84
C TRP A 982 -0.13 29.06 6.15
N GLU A 983 -0.97 28.75 7.12
CA GLU A 983 -0.76 29.22 8.49
C GLU A 983 0.27 28.30 9.15
N GLU A 984 1.39 28.85 9.60
CA GLU A 984 2.42 28.08 10.30
C GLU A 984 1.93 27.66 11.70
N PRO A 985 2.30 26.47 12.21
CA PRO A 985 1.98 26.07 13.57
C PRO A 985 2.70 27.00 14.57
N GLY A 986 1.94 27.85 15.26
CA GLY A 986 2.43 28.66 16.37
C GLY A 986 2.84 30.09 16.01
N SER A 987 1.83 30.96 15.91
CA SER A 987 1.91 32.33 16.43
C SER A 987 1.07 32.45 17.69
#